data_AF-A0A0J6YB96-F1
#
_entry.id   AF-A0A0J6YB96-F1
#
_cell.length_a   1.000
_cell.length_b   1.000
_cell.length_c   1.000
_cell.angle_alpha   90.00
_cell.angle_beta   90.00
_cell.angle_gamma   90.00
#
_symmetry.space_group_name_H-M   'P 1'
#
loop_
_entity.id
_entity.type
_entity.pdbx_description
1 polymer ?
#
loop_
_entity_poly.entity_id
_entity_poly.type
_entity_poly.pdbx_seq_one_letter_code
_entity_poly.pdbx_strand_id
1 'polypeptide(L)'
;MATSRLLPVAIAVIIGALTLFSGPTGIAAVGALLVAIGPLKTIVAAHVSRFGYWALLAPIAAAGTVTIFLIFRDQTLAAELQASSFKSAVGPSLAWFDEHIRYSRLFTTSPDGSVARRFAVLTLLLALAVSVAMSLRKGRIPGTALGPSRRIVGITIISFLAMMFTPTKWTHHFGVFAGLAGSLGALAAVAVSAAAMRSRRNRTVFAAAVLFIAALSFATVNGWWYVSNFGVPWSNSFPEWHFGFTTILLGFSVLALLVAAWLHFSGRDGAPEDEPRRWRGIGRAPLAIATWALVIFEVGSLTLAVTGQYPAWTVGRSNLEALTGKTCGMAEDVMVEQDPNAGILTPVGVPVRDSLGAARSEGFSANGIPSDVSADPVMEQPGSDNFADSDSGAVTGSEAGTEGGTTAAAGINGSRARLPYGLDSARVPVLGSWRSGIQQPAFLRSAWYQLPAGWSEGDRSDSLLVVSAAGRFDPSDVAVQWATTGDDPAGSIGFADVGASPAWRNLRAPLSAIPADATRVRLVATDDDLSPSHWIALTPPRIPQLRTLQDVVGSSDPVLLDWLVGLAFPCQRPFGHRNGVVEVPKWRIMPDRFGAEANSPVMDYLGGGPLGITELLLRATTVPTYLKYDWFRDWGALQQLTPYYPGAEAARLDLGSATRSGLWSPAPLRLS
;
A
#
# COMPACT_ATOMS: atom_id res chain seq x y z
N MET A 1 13.95 -40.58 -7.90
CA MET A 1 13.75 -41.01 -9.30
C MET A 1 15.06 -41.49 -9.92
N ALA A 2 16.07 -40.64 -10.09
CA ALA A 2 17.33 -41.02 -10.76
C ALA A 2 18.06 -42.21 -10.12
N THR A 3 18.13 -42.26 -8.78
CA THR A 3 18.84 -43.31 -8.03
C THR A 3 17.94 -44.46 -7.56
N SER A 4 16.67 -44.49 -7.96
CA SER A 4 15.68 -45.48 -7.52
C SER A 4 15.57 -45.69 -5.99
N ARG A 5 15.68 -44.61 -5.19
CA ARG A 5 15.54 -44.66 -3.72
C ARG A 5 14.25 -43.99 -3.22
N LEU A 6 13.69 -44.51 -2.13
CA LEU A 6 12.46 -43.99 -1.50
C LEU A 6 12.71 -42.93 -0.42
N LEU A 7 13.86 -42.91 0.24
CA LEU A 7 14.16 -41.92 1.30
C LEU A 7 14.01 -40.45 0.83
N PRO A 8 14.52 -40.04 -0.35
CA PRO A 8 14.30 -38.68 -0.84
C PRO A 8 12.83 -38.37 -1.12
N VAL A 9 12.02 -39.39 -1.43
CA VAL A 9 10.57 -39.22 -1.61
C VAL A 9 9.89 -38.98 -0.26
N ALA A 10 10.27 -39.72 0.79
CA ALA A 10 9.79 -39.48 2.15
C ALA A 10 10.09 -38.04 2.60
N ILE A 11 11.33 -37.58 2.38
CA ILE A 11 11.74 -36.20 2.70
C ILE A 11 10.92 -35.18 1.88
N ALA A 12 10.68 -35.44 0.59
CA ALA A 12 9.85 -34.58 -0.24
C ALA A 12 8.39 -34.52 0.26
N VAL A 13 7.84 -35.61 0.79
CA VAL A 13 6.52 -35.64 1.43
C VAL A 13 6.51 -34.78 2.70
N ILE A 14 7.53 -34.86 3.54
CA ILE A 14 7.65 -34.00 4.75
C ILE A 14 7.69 -32.52 4.36
N ILE A 15 8.53 -32.14 3.39
CA ILE A 15 8.65 -30.75 2.93
C ILE A 15 7.34 -30.29 2.27
N GLY A 16 6.72 -31.13 1.46
CA GLY A 16 5.43 -30.84 0.83
C GLY A 16 4.31 -30.61 1.84
N ALA A 17 4.24 -31.44 2.89
CA ALA A 17 3.29 -31.24 3.98
C ALA A 17 3.59 -29.97 4.78
N LEU A 18 4.86 -29.71 5.13
CA LEU A 18 5.25 -28.52 5.89
C LEU A 18 4.92 -27.21 5.14
N THR A 19 5.16 -27.20 3.82
CA THR A 19 4.87 -26.03 2.96
C THR A 19 3.38 -25.85 2.70
N LEU A 20 2.60 -26.93 2.65
CA LEU A 20 1.13 -26.86 2.53
C LEU A 20 0.50 -26.09 3.70
N PHE A 21 1.00 -26.28 4.92
CA PHE A 21 0.48 -25.64 6.13
C PHE A 21 1.15 -24.30 6.47
N SER A 22 2.00 -23.75 5.60
CA SER A 22 2.59 -22.42 5.80
C SER A 22 1.56 -21.29 5.55
N GLY A 23 0.57 -21.53 4.70
CA GLY A 23 -0.53 -20.62 4.39
C GLY A 23 -1.44 -21.20 3.31
N PRO A 24 -2.62 -20.61 3.03
CA PRO A 24 -3.57 -21.18 2.07
C PRO A 24 -3.00 -21.36 0.65
N THR A 25 -2.08 -20.50 0.23
CA THR A 25 -1.38 -20.59 -1.06
C THR A 25 -0.40 -21.77 -1.15
N GLY A 26 -0.04 -22.37 -0.01
CA GLY A 26 0.77 -23.58 0.08
C GLY A 26 0.16 -24.78 -0.66
N ILE A 27 -1.14 -24.74 -0.99
CA ILE A 27 -1.81 -25.74 -1.83
C ILE A 27 -1.13 -25.92 -3.19
N ALA A 28 -0.38 -24.92 -3.69
CA ALA A 28 0.42 -25.03 -4.89
C ALA A 28 1.47 -26.16 -4.82
N ALA A 29 1.97 -26.51 -3.62
CA ALA A 29 2.93 -27.60 -3.41
C ALA A 29 2.34 -28.99 -3.73
N VAL A 30 1.01 -29.14 -3.70
CA VAL A 30 0.31 -30.37 -4.09
C VAL A 30 0.62 -30.73 -5.54
N GLY A 31 0.83 -29.75 -6.41
CA GLY A 31 1.25 -29.99 -7.79
C GLY A 31 2.56 -30.79 -7.90
N ALA A 32 3.55 -30.49 -7.06
CA ALA A 32 4.81 -31.22 -7.00
C ALA A 32 4.63 -32.67 -6.50
N LEU A 33 3.79 -32.86 -5.47
CA LEU A 33 3.50 -34.18 -4.90
C LEU A 33 2.72 -35.07 -5.88
N LEU A 34 1.67 -34.54 -6.52
CA LEU A 34 0.84 -35.30 -7.47
C LEU A 34 1.65 -35.74 -8.70
N VAL A 35 2.51 -34.88 -9.22
CA VAL A 35 3.39 -35.21 -10.36
C VAL A 35 4.43 -36.29 -9.98
N ALA A 36 4.73 -36.46 -8.69
CA ALA A 36 5.64 -37.49 -8.20
C ALA A 36 5.00 -38.89 -8.04
N ILE A 37 3.66 -39.01 -8.11
CA ILE A 37 2.95 -40.29 -7.90
C ILE A 37 3.35 -41.36 -8.93
N GLY A 38 3.36 -41.01 -10.22
CA GLY A 38 3.74 -41.95 -11.29
C GLY A 38 5.14 -42.54 -11.08
N PRO A 39 6.19 -41.71 -10.94
CA PRO A 39 7.53 -42.18 -10.61
C PRO A 39 7.63 -42.95 -9.29
N LEU A 40 6.86 -42.57 -8.26
CA LEU A 40 6.81 -43.31 -7.00
C LEU A 40 6.28 -44.74 -7.20
N LYS A 41 5.18 -44.90 -7.96
CA LYS A 41 4.64 -46.22 -8.31
C LYS A 41 5.70 -47.11 -8.97
N THR A 42 6.49 -46.56 -9.89
CA THR A 42 7.59 -47.29 -10.56
C THR A 42 8.66 -47.77 -9.57
N ILE A 43 9.09 -46.90 -8.64
CA ILE A 43 10.12 -47.24 -7.65
C ILE A 43 9.60 -48.28 -6.65
N VAL A 44 8.36 -48.14 -6.18
CA VAL A 44 7.75 -49.11 -5.25
C VAL A 44 7.60 -50.48 -5.91
N ALA A 45 7.08 -50.52 -7.14
CA ALA A 45 6.92 -51.77 -7.89
C ALA A 45 8.26 -52.51 -8.12
N ALA A 46 9.37 -51.78 -8.24
CA ALA A 46 10.69 -52.38 -8.40
C ALA A 46 11.25 -53.01 -7.10
N HIS A 47 10.83 -52.55 -5.93
CA HIS A 47 11.35 -53.00 -4.63
C HIS A 47 10.41 -53.93 -3.86
N VAL A 48 9.14 -53.99 -4.26
CA VAL A 48 8.10 -54.71 -3.52
C VAL A 48 8.34 -56.22 -3.45
N SER A 49 8.94 -56.82 -4.49
CA SER A 49 9.24 -58.26 -4.52
C SER A 49 10.24 -58.70 -3.45
N ARG A 50 11.05 -57.77 -2.92
CA ARG A 50 12.09 -58.07 -1.92
C ARG A 50 11.70 -57.67 -0.49
N PHE A 51 10.93 -56.59 -0.33
CA PHE A 51 10.62 -56.01 0.99
C PHE A 51 9.13 -56.01 1.36
N GLY A 52 8.23 -56.27 0.40
CA GLY A 52 6.78 -56.16 0.60
C GLY A 52 6.26 -54.71 0.64
N TYR A 53 4.94 -54.53 0.63
CA TYR A 53 4.31 -53.20 0.59
C TYR A 53 4.41 -52.43 1.91
N TRP A 54 4.20 -53.10 3.04
CA TRP A 54 4.16 -52.46 4.37
C TRP A 54 5.47 -51.75 4.71
N ALA A 55 6.61 -52.42 4.53
CA ALA A 55 7.92 -51.86 4.81
C ALA A 55 8.27 -50.63 3.94
N LEU A 56 7.71 -50.55 2.73
CA LEU A 56 7.98 -49.45 1.79
C LEU A 56 7.03 -48.26 1.98
N LEU A 57 5.76 -48.51 2.35
CA LEU A 57 4.74 -47.46 2.43
C LEU A 57 4.49 -46.94 3.85
N ALA A 58 4.73 -47.73 4.90
CA ALA A 58 4.55 -47.26 6.28
C ALA A 58 5.45 -46.06 6.63
N PRO A 59 6.74 -46.01 6.24
CA PRO A 59 7.57 -44.82 6.46
C PRO A 59 7.10 -43.59 5.68
N ILE A 60 6.51 -43.78 4.49
CA ILE A 60 5.95 -42.68 3.70
C ILE A 60 4.68 -42.12 4.36
N ALA A 61 3.84 -43.01 4.88
CA ALA A 61 2.66 -42.60 5.64
C ALA A 61 3.06 -41.84 6.91
N ALA A 62 4.03 -42.35 7.68
CA ALA A 62 4.55 -41.67 8.88
C ALA A 62 5.17 -40.30 8.54
N ALA A 63 5.91 -40.21 7.43
CA ALA A 63 6.45 -38.95 6.92
C ALA A 63 5.34 -37.94 6.52
N GLY A 64 4.22 -38.41 5.98
CA GLY A 64 3.10 -37.57 5.59
C GLY A 64 2.24 -37.07 6.77
N THR A 65 2.16 -37.84 7.86
CA THR A 65 1.35 -37.50 9.03
C THR A 65 2.12 -36.76 10.12
N VAL A 66 3.44 -36.61 10.01
CA VAL A 66 4.27 -35.96 11.04
C VAL A 66 3.88 -34.49 11.29
N THR A 67 3.34 -33.79 10.28
CA THR A 67 2.92 -32.38 10.43
C THR A 67 1.73 -32.22 11.38
N ILE A 68 0.95 -33.27 11.64
CA ILE A 68 -0.15 -33.25 12.62
C ILE A 68 0.39 -32.88 14.01
N PHE A 69 1.57 -33.37 14.38
CA PHE A 69 2.21 -33.01 15.66
C PHE A 69 2.59 -31.53 15.74
N LEU A 70 2.94 -30.91 14.60
CA LEU A 70 3.30 -29.50 14.55
C LEU A 70 2.05 -28.61 14.58
N ILE A 71 0.98 -29.01 13.89
CA ILE A 71 -0.31 -28.31 13.84
C ILE A 71 -0.93 -28.28 15.24
N PHE A 72 -1.17 -29.47 15.81
CA PHE A 72 -1.84 -29.63 17.12
C PHE A 72 -0.86 -29.64 18.30
N ARG A 73 0.27 -28.92 18.19
CA ARG A 73 1.26 -28.85 19.28
C ARG A 73 0.79 -28.05 20.50
N ASP A 74 -0.22 -27.22 20.30
CA ASP A 74 -0.72 -26.24 21.27
C ASP A 74 -2.26 -26.18 21.27
N GLN A 75 -2.87 -26.19 20.09
CA GLN A 75 -4.33 -26.14 19.94
C GLN A 75 -4.97 -27.52 19.84
N THR A 76 -6.25 -27.60 20.21
CA THR A 76 -7.05 -28.82 20.11
C THR A 76 -7.80 -28.90 18.77
N LEU A 77 -8.28 -30.09 18.42
CA LEU A 77 -9.10 -30.29 17.21
C LEU A 77 -10.38 -29.44 17.26
N ALA A 78 -11.08 -29.39 18.40
CA ALA A 78 -12.28 -28.58 18.54
C ALA A 78 -12.00 -27.09 18.32
N ALA A 79 -10.91 -26.56 18.86
CA ALA A 79 -10.53 -25.16 18.70
C ALA A 79 -10.24 -24.80 17.23
N GLU A 80 -9.46 -25.64 16.52
CA GLU A 80 -9.14 -25.38 15.11
C GLU A 80 -10.35 -25.50 14.19
N LEU A 81 -11.24 -26.47 14.42
CA LEU A 81 -12.48 -26.62 13.65
C LEU A 81 -13.40 -25.41 13.84
N GLN A 82 -13.55 -24.94 15.08
CA GLN A 82 -14.35 -23.76 15.39
C GLN A 82 -13.75 -22.50 14.79
N ALA A 83 -12.44 -22.28 14.95
CA ALA A 83 -11.75 -21.13 14.38
C ALA A 83 -11.84 -21.11 12.85
N SER A 84 -11.69 -22.27 12.19
CA SER A 84 -11.78 -22.36 10.73
C SER A 84 -13.19 -22.10 10.21
N SER A 85 -14.20 -22.68 10.87
CA SER A 85 -15.61 -22.46 10.52
C SER A 85 -16.01 -21.01 10.75
N PHE A 86 -15.55 -20.41 11.85
CA PHE A 86 -15.80 -19.00 12.17
C PHE A 86 -15.15 -18.06 11.15
N LYS A 87 -13.88 -18.30 10.79
CA LYS A 87 -13.19 -17.52 9.73
C LYS A 87 -13.90 -17.63 8.38
N SER A 88 -14.46 -18.78 8.04
CA SER A 88 -15.22 -18.96 6.80
C SER A 88 -16.59 -18.31 6.84
N ALA A 89 -17.18 -18.09 8.03
CA ALA A 89 -18.47 -17.43 8.17
C ALA A 89 -18.36 -15.90 8.21
N VAL A 90 -17.26 -15.38 8.78
CA VAL A 90 -17.04 -13.93 8.96
C VAL A 90 -16.15 -13.33 7.87
N GLY A 91 -15.02 -13.97 7.57
CA GLY A 91 -13.99 -13.40 6.72
C GLY A 91 -14.31 -13.52 5.23
N PRO A 92 -13.59 -12.78 4.36
CA PRO A 92 -13.73 -12.90 2.93
C PRO A 92 -13.29 -14.30 2.46
N SER A 93 -14.25 -15.15 2.10
CA SER A 93 -14.04 -16.51 1.60
C SER A 93 -14.71 -16.71 0.24
N LEU A 94 -14.01 -16.33 -0.82
CA LEU A 94 -14.50 -16.45 -2.19
C LEU A 94 -14.54 -17.90 -2.64
N ALA A 95 -15.54 -18.22 -3.47
CA ALA A 95 -15.71 -19.56 -4.02
C ALA A 95 -14.62 -19.87 -5.06
N TRP A 96 -14.58 -21.12 -5.51
CA TRP A 96 -13.62 -21.59 -6.50
C TRP A 96 -13.88 -21.01 -7.91
N PHE A 97 -15.14 -20.70 -8.23
CA PHE A 97 -15.53 -20.12 -9.52
C PHE A 97 -15.22 -18.61 -9.62
N ASP A 98 -14.88 -17.97 -8.50
CA ASP A 98 -14.47 -16.56 -8.42
C ASP A 98 -12.96 -16.35 -8.69
N GLU A 99 -12.24 -17.37 -9.17
CA GLU A 99 -10.81 -17.27 -9.47
C GLU A 99 -10.49 -16.16 -10.49
N HIS A 100 -11.45 -15.77 -11.34
CA HIS A 100 -11.28 -14.66 -12.27
C HIS A 100 -10.96 -13.33 -11.57
N ILE A 101 -11.44 -13.12 -10.33
CA ILE A 101 -11.18 -11.91 -9.53
C ILE A 101 -9.67 -11.68 -9.35
N ARG A 102 -8.88 -12.75 -9.19
CA ARG A 102 -7.41 -12.64 -9.07
C ARG A 102 -6.80 -11.96 -10.29
N TYR A 103 -7.32 -12.26 -11.47
CA TYR A 103 -6.84 -11.70 -12.73
C TYR A 103 -7.43 -10.32 -12.97
N SER A 104 -8.70 -10.07 -12.62
CA SER A 104 -9.28 -8.73 -12.64
C SER A 104 -8.42 -7.74 -11.84
N ARG A 105 -8.02 -8.10 -10.63
CA ARG A 105 -7.10 -7.33 -9.77
C ARG A 105 -5.71 -7.13 -10.38
N LEU A 106 -5.21 -8.07 -11.19
CA LEU A 106 -3.92 -7.95 -11.87
C LEU A 106 -3.96 -6.91 -13.02
N PHE A 107 -5.16 -6.64 -13.56
CA PHE A 107 -5.38 -5.73 -14.68
C PHE A 107 -6.00 -4.37 -14.27
N THR A 108 -6.10 -4.07 -12.97
CA THR A 108 -6.44 -2.73 -12.48
C THR A 108 -5.27 -1.75 -12.63
N THR A 109 -5.54 -0.47 -12.39
CA THR A 109 -4.54 0.61 -12.39
C THR A 109 -4.16 0.96 -10.96
N SER A 110 -3.61 -0.01 -10.24
CA SER A 110 -3.23 0.14 -8.82
C SER A 110 -1.92 -0.60 -8.53
N PRO A 111 -1.33 -0.46 -7.32
CA PRO A 111 -0.17 -1.25 -6.91
C PRO A 111 -0.36 -2.77 -6.97
N ASP A 112 -1.61 -3.26 -6.95
CA ASP A 112 -1.92 -4.68 -7.13
C ASP A 112 -1.70 -5.18 -8.56
N GLY A 113 -1.91 -4.30 -9.53
CA GLY A 113 -1.79 -4.54 -10.97
C GLY A 113 -0.67 -3.74 -11.62
N SER A 114 0.40 -3.43 -10.87
CA SER A 114 1.53 -2.62 -11.34
C SER A 114 2.34 -3.29 -12.47
N VAL A 115 3.19 -2.50 -13.13
CA VAL A 115 4.02 -2.96 -14.28
C VAL A 115 4.79 -4.24 -13.92
N ALA A 116 5.47 -4.25 -12.77
CA ALA A 116 6.28 -5.36 -12.29
C ALA A 116 5.47 -6.65 -12.12
N ARG A 117 4.32 -6.57 -11.43
CA ARG A 117 3.44 -7.72 -11.16
C ARG A 117 2.87 -8.28 -12.45
N ARG A 118 2.34 -7.40 -13.31
CA ARG A 118 1.70 -7.80 -14.57
C ARG A 118 2.70 -8.48 -15.50
N PHE A 119 3.91 -7.93 -15.64
CA PHE A 119 4.94 -8.54 -16.47
C PHE A 119 5.38 -9.92 -15.99
N ALA A 120 5.58 -10.09 -14.68
CA ALA A 120 6.01 -11.37 -14.11
C ALA A 120 5.02 -12.50 -14.44
N VAL A 121 3.71 -12.25 -14.22
CA VAL A 121 2.66 -13.25 -14.48
C VAL A 121 2.50 -13.51 -15.98
N LEU A 122 2.45 -12.47 -16.82
CA LEU A 122 2.29 -12.65 -18.26
C LEU A 122 3.49 -13.38 -18.88
N THR A 123 4.71 -13.08 -18.43
CA THR A 123 5.92 -13.77 -18.89
C THR A 123 5.92 -15.23 -18.50
N LEU A 124 5.48 -15.56 -17.28
CA LEU A 124 5.29 -16.95 -16.83
C LEU A 124 4.28 -17.69 -17.72
N LEU A 125 3.13 -17.09 -17.99
CA LEU A 125 2.09 -17.68 -18.85
C LEU A 125 2.60 -17.88 -20.28
N LEU A 126 3.33 -16.91 -20.85
CA LEU A 126 3.94 -17.03 -22.17
C LEU A 126 4.98 -18.17 -22.22
N ALA A 127 5.87 -18.24 -21.22
CA ALA A 127 6.87 -19.29 -21.13
C ALA A 127 6.24 -20.68 -21.01
N LEU A 128 5.16 -20.80 -20.23
CA LEU A 128 4.39 -22.03 -20.10
C LEU A 128 3.72 -22.42 -21.42
N ALA A 129 3.00 -21.48 -22.06
CA ALA A 129 2.29 -21.72 -23.32
C ALA A 129 3.24 -22.20 -24.43
N VAL A 130 4.40 -21.55 -24.57
CA VAL A 130 5.40 -21.93 -25.59
C VAL A 130 6.05 -23.28 -25.28
N SER A 131 6.34 -23.56 -24.01
CA SER A 131 6.89 -24.86 -23.59
C SER A 131 5.91 -26.01 -23.85
N VAL A 132 4.62 -25.79 -23.58
CA VAL A 132 3.54 -26.75 -23.88
C VAL A 132 3.38 -26.92 -25.40
N ALA A 133 3.26 -25.83 -26.16
CA ALA A 133 3.08 -25.88 -27.60
C ALA A 133 4.24 -26.60 -28.31
N MET A 134 5.49 -26.33 -27.92
CA MET A 134 6.66 -27.01 -28.47
C MET A 134 6.68 -28.51 -28.11
N SER A 135 6.32 -28.83 -26.86
CA SER A 135 6.24 -30.22 -26.39
C SER A 135 5.16 -31.02 -27.11
N LEU A 136 3.98 -30.44 -27.35
CA LEU A 136 2.91 -31.07 -28.12
C LEU A 136 3.28 -31.22 -29.60
N ARG A 137 3.88 -30.18 -30.21
CA ARG A 137 4.23 -30.20 -31.64
C ARG A 137 5.34 -31.18 -31.99
N LYS A 138 6.33 -31.37 -31.11
CA LYS A 138 7.53 -32.19 -31.38
C LYS A 138 7.64 -33.43 -30.49
N GLY A 139 6.65 -33.70 -29.64
CA GLY A 139 6.67 -34.73 -28.59
C GLY A 139 7.60 -34.42 -27.40
N ARG A 140 8.59 -33.53 -27.60
CA ARG A 140 9.55 -33.02 -26.62
C ARG A 140 10.19 -31.71 -27.07
N ILE A 141 10.78 -30.96 -26.14
CA ILE A 141 11.67 -29.84 -26.46
C ILE A 141 13.05 -30.43 -26.85
N PRO A 142 13.56 -30.19 -28.07
CA PRO A 142 14.87 -30.69 -28.48
C PRO A 142 16.00 -30.16 -27.57
N GLY A 143 16.95 -31.02 -27.21
CA GLY A 143 18.06 -30.65 -26.32
C GLY A 143 17.74 -30.70 -24.83
N THR A 144 16.53 -31.11 -24.43
CA THR A 144 16.17 -31.29 -23.02
C THR A 144 15.75 -32.72 -22.68
N ALA A 145 15.91 -33.10 -21.42
CA ALA A 145 15.46 -34.39 -20.90
C ALA A 145 13.92 -34.42 -20.80
N LEU A 146 13.30 -35.48 -21.33
CA LEU A 146 11.84 -35.60 -21.45
C LEU A 146 11.13 -35.58 -20.08
N GLY A 147 11.60 -36.40 -19.15
CA GLY A 147 10.96 -36.60 -17.85
C GLY A 147 10.90 -35.32 -17.01
N PRO A 148 12.04 -34.68 -16.69
CA PRO A 148 12.06 -33.44 -15.92
C PRO A 148 11.26 -32.31 -16.58
N SER A 149 11.39 -32.12 -17.90
CA SER A 149 10.69 -31.05 -18.63
C SER A 149 9.17 -31.20 -18.51
N ARG A 150 8.63 -32.42 -18.70
CA ARG A 150 7.19 -32.69 -18.54
C ARG A 150 6.72 -32.47 -17.11
N ARG A 151 7.54 -32.83 -16.12
CA ARG A 151 7.18 -32.63 -14.71
C ARG A 151 7.13 -31.15 -14.34
N ILE A 152 8.09 -30.33 -14.76
CA ILE A 152 8.08 -28.88 -14.47
C ILE A 152 6.81 -28.22 -15.04
N VAL A 153 6.47 -28.54 -16.29
CA VAL A 153 5.24 -28.07 -16.94
C VAL A 153 4.01 -28.55 -16.19
N GLY A 154 3.95 -29.85 -15.83
CA GLY A 154 2.84 -30.44 -15.09
C GLY A 154 2.64 -29.83 -13.70
N ILE A 155 3.74 -29.60 -12.96
CA ILE A 155 3.71 -28.95 -11.65
C ILE A 155 3.10 -27.56 -11.79
N THR A 156 3.56 -26.76 -12.75
CA THR A 156 3.07 -25.40 -12.95
C THR A 156 1.57 -25.38 -13.27
N ILE A 157 1.11 -26.23 -14.19
CA ILE A 157 -0.31 -26.32 -14.55
C ILE A 157 -1.16 -26.72 -13.34
N ILE A 158 -0.76 -27.77 -12.61
CA ILE A 158 -1.52 -28.23 -11.44
C ILE A 158 -1.51 -27.18 -10.34
N SER A 159 -0.40 -26.44 -10.14
CA SER A 159 -0.34 -25.34 -9.17
C SER A 159 -1.28 -24.19 -9.53
N PHE A 160 -1.39 -23.80 -10.81
CA PHE A 160 -2.40 -22.82 -11.26
C PHE A 160 -3.82 -23.29 -10.97
N LEU A 161 -4.12 -24.57 -11.25
CA LEU A 161 -5.44 -25.14 -10.98
C LEU A 161 -5.71 -25.24 -9.47
N ALA A 162 -4.74 -25.69 -8.67
CA ALA A 162 -4.90 -25.82 -7.22
C ALA A 162 -5.16 -24.47 -6.53
N MET A 163 -4.59 -23.38 -7.07
CA MET A 163 -4.75 -22.04 -6.52
C MET A 163 -6.21 -21.53 -6.57
N MET A 164 -7.08 -22.07 -7.44
CA MET A 164 -8.50 -21.70 -7.48
C MET A 164 -9.24 -22.01 -6.17
N PHE A 165 -8.74 -22.98 -5.39
CA PHE A 165 -9.32 -23.38 -4.11
C PHE A 165 -8.83 -22.54 -2.92
N THR A 166 -8.07 -21.48 -3.16
CA THR A 166 -7.67 -20.55 -2.08
C THR A 166 -8.84 -19.63 -1.73
N PRO A 167 -9.19 -19.44 -0.44
CA PRO A 167 -10.34 -18.59 -0.06
C PRO A 167 -10.19 -17.13 -0.49
N THR A 168 -8.97 -16.59 -0.51
CA THR A 168 -8.67 -15.22 -0.91
C THR A 168 -7.98 -15.16 -2.29
N LYS A 169 -8.39 -14.19 -3.12
CA LYS A 169 -7.98 -14.09 -4.54
C LYS A 169 -7.08 -12.87 -4.77
N TRP A 170 -5.92 -12.87 -4.13
CA TRP A 170 -4.95 -11.77 -4.22
C TRP A 170 -3.87 -11.96 -5.29
N THR A 171 -3.36 -10.84 -5.82
CA THR A 171 -2.29 -10.83 -6.84
C THR A 171 -0.93 -11.23 -6.26
N HIS A 172 -0.65 -10.92 -4.99
CA HIS A 172 0.60 -11.32 -4.34
C HIS A 172 0.76 -12.84 -4.18
N HIS A 173 -0.33 -13.63 -4.30
CA HIS A 173 -0.27 -15.10 -4.30
C HIS A 173 0.55 -15.64 -5.48
N PHE A 174 0.69 -14.90 -6.59
CA PHE A 174 1.53 -15.33 -7.72
C PHE A 174 3.02 -15.48 -7.35
N GLY A 175 3.45 -14.93 -6.22
CA GLY A 175 4.83 -15.07 -5.71
C GLY A 175 5.28 -16.52 -5.54
N VAL A 176 4.36 -17.46 -5.30
CA VAL A 176 4.69 -18.91 -5.17
C VAL A 176 5.31 -19.50 -6.44
N PHE A 177 5.10 -18.87 -7.60
CA PHE A 177 5.62 -19.34 -8.88
C PHE A 177 7.05 -18.85 -9.17
N ALA A 178 7.65 -17.97 -8.37
CA ALA A 178 8.97 -17.40 -8.65
C ALA A 178 10.06 -18.49 -8.87
N GLY A 179 10.03 -19.57 -8.09
CA GLY A 179 10.93 -20.71 -8.26
C GLY A 179 10.69 -21.51 -9.56
N LEU A 180 9.42 -21.63 -9.98
CA LEU A 180 9.04 -22.33 -11.22
C LEU A 180 9.32 -21.47 -12.46
N ALA A 181 9.11 -20.16 -12.36
CA ALA A 181 9.27 -19.19 -13.45
C ALA A 181 10.70 -19.21 -14.01
N GLY A 182 11.73 -19.28 -13.16
CA GLY A 182 13.11 -19.40 -13.62
C GLY A 182 13.36 -20.68 -14.44
N SER A 183 12.86 -21.83 -13.96
CA SER A 183 13.00 -23.10 -14.65
C SER A 183 12.21 -23.17 -15.96
N LEU A 184 11.02 -22.58 -16.01
CA LEU A 184 10.22 -22.47 -17.22
C LEU A 184 10.81 -21.47 -18.21
N GLY A 185 11.37 -20.36 -17.73
CA GLY A 185 12.10 -19.39 -18.56
C GLY A 185 13.27 -20.05 -19.29
N ALA A 186 14.03 -20.91 -18.60
CA ALA A 186 15.09 -21.70 -19.22
C ALA A 186 14.55 -22.67 -20.29
N LEU A 187 13.47 -23.41 -20.01
CA LEU A 187 12.83 -24.30 -20.99
C LEU A 187 12.30 -23.54 -22.21
N ALA A 188 11.66 -22.39 -22.00
CA ALA A 188 11.13 -21.55 -23.06
C ALA A 188 12.26 -20.97 -23.93
N ALA A 189 13.36 -20.51 -23.33
CA ALA A 189 14.53 -20.02 -24.05
C ALA A 189 15.15 -21.12 -24.95
N VAL A 190 15.27 -22.35 -24.45
CA VAL A 190 15.73 -23.50 -25.25
C VAL A 190 14.72 -23.82 -26.36
N ALA A 191 13.42 -23.81 -26.06
CA ALA A 191 12.36 -24.11 -27.02
C ALA A 191 12.30 -23.15 -28.21
N VAL A 192 12.65 -21.87 -28.02
CA VAL A 192 12.62 -20.86 -29.09
C VAL A 192 13.98 -20.63 -29.74
N SER A 193 15.04 -21.27 -29.25
CA SER A 193 16.38 -21.22 -29.84
C SER A 193 16.35 -21.61 -31.33
N ALA A 194 17.28 -21.09 -32.14
CA ALA A 194 17.35 -21.43 -33.56
C ALA A 194 17.53 -22.93 -33.83
N ALA A 195 18.11 -23.67 -32.87
CA ALA A 195 18.27 -25.12 -32.92
C ALA A 195 16.93 -25.85 -32.74
N ALA A 196 16.06 -25.36 -31.85
CA ALA A 196 14.74 -25.93 -31.60
C ALA A 196 13.67 -25.40 -32.56
N MET A 197 13.67 -24.11 -32.89
CA MET A 197 12.71 -23.44 -33.76
C MET A 197 13.40 -22.89 -35.02
N ARG A 198 13.51 -23.74 -36.05
CA ARG A 198 14.25 -23.42 -37.29
C ARG A 198 13.64 -22.24 -38.06
N SER A 199 12.30 -22.22 -38.19
CA SER A 199 11.57 -21.18 -38.94
C SER A 199 11.82 -19.79 -38.36
N ARG A 200 12.28 -18.86 -39.21
CA ARG A 200 12.48 -17.44 -38.87
C ARG A 200 11.15 -16.76 -38.54
N ARG A 201 10.08 -17.08 -39.28
CA ARG A 201 8.73 -16.59 -39.03
C ARG A 201 8.28 -16.86 -37.60
N ASN A 202 8.34 -18.11 -37.12
CA ASN A 202 7.87 -18.44 -35.77
C ASN A 202 8.68 -17.74 -34.67
N ARG A 203 9.99 -17.56 -34.86
CA ARG A 203 10.83 -16.79 -33.92
C ARG A 203 10.46 -15.30 -33.92
N THR A 204 10.10 -14.76 -35.08
CA THR A 204 9.64 -13.37 -35.22
C THR A 204 8.28 -13.18 -34.55
N VAL A 205 7.34 -14.12 -34.72
CA VAL A 205 6.05 -14.13 -34.01
C VAL A 205 6.25 -14.20 -32.49
N PHE A 206 7.19 -15.02 -32.01
CA PHE A 206 7.50 -15.05 -30.58
C PHE A 206 8.07 -13.73 -30.07
N ALA A 207 8.96 -13.08 -30.83
CA ALA A 207 9.47 -11.76 -30.48
C ALA A 207 8.33 -10.71 -30.43
N ALA A 208 7.39 -10.76 -31.37
CA ALA A 208 6.18 -9.91 -31.35
C ALA A 208 5.33 -10.17 -30.10
N ALA A 209 5.14 -11.44 -29.70
CA ALA A 209 4.41 -11.79 -28.48
C ALA A 209 5.09 -11.25 -27.21
N VAL A 210 6.42 -11.32 -27.13
CA VAL A 210 7.20 -10.72 -26.02
C VAL A 210 7.01 -9.20 -25.97
N LEU A 211 7.10 -8.52 -27.12
CA LEU A 211 6.87 -7.08 -27.22
C LEU A 211 5.44 -6.68 -26.85
N PHE A 212 4.44 -7.47 -27.28
CA PHE A 212 3.05 -7.26 -26.93
C PHE A 212 2.80 -7.37 -25.43
N ILE A 213 3.36 -8.40 -24.78
CA ILE A 213 3.25 -8.56 -23.33
C ILE A 213 3.94 -7.41 -22.60
N ALA A 214 5.13 -7.00 -23.04
CA ALA A 214 5.78 -5.82 -22.47
C ALA A 214 4.90 -4.57 -22.62
N ALA A 215 4.31 -4.33 -23.80
CA ALA A 215 3.38 -3.22 -24.02
C ALA A 215 2.18 -3.26 -23.07
N LEU A 216 1.59 -4.44 -22.87
CA LEU A 216 0.46 -4.65 -21.95
C LEU A 216 0.86 -4.46 -20.47
N SER A 217 2.09 -4.80 -20.12
CA SER A 217 2.65 -4.57 -18.78
C SER A 217 2.83 -3.09 -18.48
N PHE A 218 3.27 -2.28 -19.45
CA PHE A 218 3.44 -0.83 -19.29
C PHE A 218 2.12 -0.02 -19.37
N ALA A 219 0.98 -0.67 -19.60
CA ALA A 219 -0.34 -0.04 -19.59
C ALA A 219 -0.95 0.03 -18.18
N THR A 220 -0.18 0.56 -17.22
CA THR A 220 -0.55 0.75 -15.80
C THR A 220 0.50 1.65 -15.13
N VAL A 221 0.32 1.94 -13.84
CA VAL A 221 1.26 2.74 -13.03
C VAL A 221 2.48 1.95 -12.55
N ASN A 222 3.59 2.64 -12.29
CA ASN A 222 4.75 2.10 -11.57
C ASN A 222 4.57 2.24 -10.05
N GLY A 223 3.39 1.87 -9.55
CA GLY A 223 3.00 2.02 -8.16
C GLY A 223 3.52 0.89 -7.27
N TRP A 224 4.02 1.25 -6.09
CA TRP A 224 4.39 0.35 -5.00
C TRP A 224 3.51 0.59 -3.78
N TRP A 225 3.60 -0.30 -2.78
CA TRP A 225 2.77 -0.22 -1.58
C TRP A 225 3.25 0.87 -0.62
N TYR A 226 2.29 1.60 -0.05
CA TYR A 226 2.46 2.57 1.05
C TYR A 226 3.77 3.37 0.89
N VAL A 227 4.70 3.19 1.82
CA VAL A 227 5.97 3.91 1.91
C VAL A 227 7.01 3.56 0.84
N SER A 228 6.85 2.44 0.14
CA SER A 228 7.75 2.08 -0.97
C SER A 228 7.50 2.91 -2.22
N ASN A 229 6.38 3.64 -2.27
CA ASN A 229 6.00 4.48 -3.42
C ASN A 229 6.61 5.88 -3.38
N PHE A 230 7.28 6.24 -2.28
CA PHE A 230 7.82 7.59 -2.08
C PHE A 230 8.96 7.84 -3.06
N GLY A 231 8.84 8.86 -3.90
CA GLY A 231 9.86 9.27 -4.87
C GLY A 231 9.93 8.44 -6.14
N VAL A 232 9.12 7.39 -6.28
CA VAL A 232 9.17 6.49 -7.45
C VAL A 232 8.62 7.21 -8.69
N PRO A 233 9.34 7.19 -9.83
CA PRO A 233 8.87 7.81 -11.06
C PRO A 233 7.66 7.06 -11.62
N TRP A 234 6.66 7.81 -12.12
CA TRP A 234 5.39 7.29 -12.66
C TRP A 234 4.61 6.43 -11.66
N SER A 235 4.70 6.73 -10.36
CA SER A 235 3.95 6.01 -9.32
C SER A 235 2.43 6.18 -9.43
N ASN A 236 1.98 7.33 -9.95
CA ASN A 236 0.57 7.72 -10.10
C ASN A 236 0.16 7.99 -11.56
N SER A 237 1.03 7.69 -12.53
CA SER A 237 0.78 7.90 -13.96
C SER A 237 1.41 6.78 -14.79
N PHE A 238 1.07 6.69 -16.08
CA PHE A 238 1.65 5.66 -16.93
C PHE A 238 3.08 6.05 -17.34
N PRO A 239 4.03 5.10 -17.38
CA PRO A 239 5.38 5.37 -17.86
C PRO A 239 5.41 5.90 -19.30
N GLU A 240 6.00 7.07 -19.48
CA GLU A 240 6.08 7.76 -20.77
C GLU A 240 7.38 8.55 -20.94
N TRP A 241 7.78 8.72 -22.20
CA TRP A 241 8.81 9.66 -22.62
C TRP A 241 8.43 10.24 -23.99
N HIS A 242 7.83 11.44 -23.97
CA HIS A 242 7.09 12.07 -25.09
C HIS A 242 5.85 11.30 -25.56
N PHE A 243 5.93 9.97 -25.61
CA PHE A 243 4.83 9.03 -25.82
C PHE A 243 4.87 7.94 -24.74
N GLY A 244 3.72 7.36 -24.42
CA GLY A 244 3.64 6.23 -23.49
C GLY A 244 4.45 5.03 -23.96
N PHE A 245 5.21 4.39 -23.06
CA PHE A 245 5.99 3.20 -23.42
C PHE A 245 5.13 2.08 -23.99
N THR A 246 3.88 1.98 -23.55
CA THR A 246 2.89 1.05 -24.09
C THR A 246 2.65 1.22 -25.60
N THR A 247 2.50 2.45 -26.11
CA THR A 247 2.23 2.70 -27.53
C THR A 247 3.45 2.43 -28.39
N ILE A 248 4.64 2.80 -27.90
CA ILE A 248 5.92 2.53 -28.56
C ILE A 248 6.14 1.01 -28.71
N LEU A 249 5.99 0.25 -27.62
CA LEU A 249 6.16 -1.20 -27.63
C LEU A 249 5.10 -1.91 -28.47
N LEU A 250 3.86 -1.40 -28.47
CA LEU A 250 2.80 -1.89 -29.34
C LEU A 250 3.15 -1.67 -30.81
N GLY A 251 3.67 -0.49 -31.17
CA GLY A 251 4.17 -0.19 -32.51
C GLY A 251 5.25 -1.17 -32.97
N PHE A 252 6.23 -1.48 -32.10
CA PHE A 252 7.25 -2.49 -32.39
C PHE A 252 6.69 -3.90 -32.50
N SER A 253 5.68 -4.25 -31.70
CA SER A 253 4.99 -5.54 -31.81
C SER A 253 4.28 -5.69 -33.16
N VAL A 254 3.53 -4.67 -33.59
CA VAL A 254 2.87 -4.65 -34.90
C VAL A 254 3.90 -4.75 -36.03
N LEU A 255 5.00 -4.00 -35.95
CA LEU A 255 6.08 -4.07 -36.94
C LEU A 255 6.68 -5.49 -37.02
N ALA A 256 6.92 -6.14 -35.87
CA ALA A 256 7.41 -7.52 -35.83
C ALA A 256 6.39 -8.50 -36.45
N LEU A 257 5.09 -8.30 -36.26
CA LEU A 257 4.04 -9.08 -36.93
C LEU A 257 4.02 -8.86 -38.44
N LEU A 258 4.19 -7.62 -38.91
CA LEU A 258 4.30 -7.32 -40.35
C LEU A 258 5.52 -8.01 -40.97
N VAL A 259 6.66 -8.01 -40.28
CA VAL A 259 7.86 -8.75 -40.70
C VAL A 259 7.60 -10.26 -40.71
N ALA A 260 6.90 -10.79 -39.70
CA ALA A 260 6.54 -12.20 -39.65
C ALA A 260 5.58 -12.58 -40.80
N ALA A 261 4.60 -11.73 -41.12
CA ALA A 261 3.69 -11.91 -42.25
C ALA A 261 4.44 -11.85 -43.59
N TRP A 262 5.38 -10.91 -43.74
CA TRP A 262 6.23 -10.85 -44.93
C TRP A 262 7.09 -12.12 -45.09
N LEU A 263 7.70 -12.64 -44.02
CA LEU A 263 8.43 -13.91 -44.05
C LEU A 263 7.51 -15.08 -44.47
N HIS A 264 6.28 -15.10 -43.94
CA HIS A 264 5.27 -16.10 -44.29
C HIS A 264 4.91 -16.07 -45.78
N PHE A 265 4.63 -14.90 -46.35
CA PHE A 265 4.23 -14.77 -47.76
C PHE A 265 5.40 -14.83 -48.74
N SER A 266 6.61 -14.45 -48.34
CA SER A 266 7.80 -14.49 -49.21
C SER A 266 8.45 -15.88 -49.32
N GLY A 267 8.02 -16.86 -48.52
CA GLY A 267 8.60 -18.20 -48.51
C GLY A 267 10.03 -18.27 -47.96
N ARG A 268 10.57 -17.18 -47.39
CA ARG A 268 11.94 -17.08 -46.85
C ARG A 268 12.06 -17.62 -45.42
N ASP A 269 11.37 -18.73 -45.15
CA ASP A 269 11.26 -19.35 -43.82
C ASP A 269 12.48 -20.22 -43.44
N GLY A 270 13.46 -20.35 -44.34
CA GLY A 270 14.66 -21.21 -44.23
C GLY A 270 15.69 -20.79 -43.15
N ALA A 271 16.55 -21.73 -42.78
CA ALA A 271 17.69 -21.49 -41.89
C ALA A 271 18.70 -20.52 -42.55
N PRO A 272 19.44 -19.69 -41.79
CA PRO A 272 20.47 -18.82 -42.38
C PRO A 272 21.58 -19.62 -43.05
N GLU A 273 21.94 -19.21 -44.27
CA GLU A 273 23.18 -19.62 -44.94
C GLU A 273 24.41 -18.83 -44.43
N ASP A 274 24.22 -17.68 -43.77
CA ASP A 274 25.32 -16.77 -43.43
C ASP A 274 25.92 -16.88 -42.01
N GLU A 275 27.22 -16.62 -41.93
CA GLU A 275 28.08 -16.49 -40.75
C GLU A 275 27.54 -15.57 -39.63
N PRO A 276 27.93 -15.82 -38.36
CA PRO A 276 27.40 -15.12 -37.20
C PRO A 276 27.99 -13.70 -37.04
N ARG A 277 27.33 -12.69 -37.61
CA ARG A 277 27.55 -11.28 -37.22
C ARG A 277 27.20 -11.06 -35.74
N ARG A 278 28.09 -10.44 -34.96
CA ARG A 278 27.98 -10.17 -33.50
C ARG A 278 26.61 -9.61 -33.05
N TRP A 279 26.00 -8.75 -33.88
CA TRP A 279 24.72 -8.09 -33.60
C TRP A 279 23.49 -9.01 -33.78
N ARG A 280 23.61 -10.13 -34.50
CA ARG A 280 22.56 -11.17 -34.58
C ARG A 280 22.44 -12.00 -33.29
N GLY A 281 23.31 -11.79 -32.29
CA GLY A 281 23.20 -12.44 -30.97
C GLY A 281 22.06 -11.89 -30.11
N ILE A 282 21.80 -10.59 -30.19
CA ILE A 282 20.78 -9.88 -29.39
C ILE A 282 19.37 -10.36 -29.80
N GLY A 283 19.09 -10.50 -31.09
CA GLY A 283 17.80 -11.03 -31.59
C GLY A 283 17.53 -12.51 -31.30
N ARG A 284 18.43 -13.24 -30.62
CA ARG A 284 18.26 -14.68 -30.32
C ARG A 284 17.62 -14.97 -28.96
N ALA A 285 17.46 -13.98 -28.08
CA ALA A 285 16.93 -14.18 -26.73
C ALA A 285 15.97 -13.05 -26.31
N PRO A 286 14.83 -12.86 -27.01
CA PRO A 286 13.91 -11.74 -26.74
C PRO A 286 13.36 -11.75 -25.31
N LEU A 287 13.09 -12.94 -24.75
CA LEU A 287 12.59 -13.06 -23.37
C LEU A 287 13.64 -12.59 -22.35
N ALA A 288 14.91 -12.95 -22.54
CA ALA A 288 15.99 -12.51 -21.64
C ALA A 288 16.18 -10.98 -21.67
N ILE A 289 16.09 -10.37 -22.86
CA ILE A 289 16.20 -8.92 -23.01
C ILE A 289 15.04 -8.23 -22.29
N ALA A 290 13.81 -8.67 -22.53
CA ALA A 290 12.63 -8.08 -21.90
C ALA A 290 12.69 -8.21 -20.36
N THR A 291 13.07 -9.39 -19.84
CA THR A 291 13.18 -9.60 -18.39
C THR A 291 14.26 -8.74 -17.76
N TRP A 292 15.45 -8.65 -18.37
CA TRP A 292 16.54 -7.82 -17.83
C TRP A 292 16.22 -6.33 -17.93
N ALA A 293 15.60 -5.89 -19.03
CA ALA A 293 15.16 -4.51 -19.19
C ALA A 293 14.18 -4.12 -18.08
N LEU A 294 13.22 -5.00 -17.74
CA LEU A 294 12.30 -4.70 -16.65
C LEU A 294 12.96 -4.72 -15.27
N VAL A 295 13.85 -5.68 -15.00
CA VAL A 295 14.60 -5.69 -13.73
C VAL A 295 15.40 -4.41 -13.57
N ILE A 296 16.05 -3.91 -14.62
CA ILE A 296 16.77 -2.64 -14.61
C ILE A 296 15.81 -1.47 -14.38
N PHE A 297 14.62 -1.48 -14.99
CA PHE A 297 13.58 -0.47 -14.76
C PHE A 297 13.12 -0.45 -13.29
N GLU A 298 12.82 -1.61 -12.71
CA GLU A 298 12.39 -1.74 -11.31
C GLU A 298 13.48 -1.24 -10.34
N VAL A 299 14.70 -1.77 -10.44
CA VAL A 299 15.83 -1.39 -9.60
C VAL A 299 16.19 0.08 -9.79
N GLY A 300 16.22 0.55 -11.04
CA GLY A 300 16.49 1.95 -11.38
C GLY A 300 15.46 2.89 -10.79
N SER A 301 14.17 2.56 -10.88
CA SER A 301 13.09 3.39 -10.34
C SER A 301 13.17 3.56 -8.82
N LEU A 302 13.45 2.49 -8.07
CA LEU A 302 13.62 2.55 -6.62
C LEU A 302 14.92 3.25 -6.22
N THR A 303 16.00 3.07 -7.00
CA THR A 303 17.27 3.77 -6.75
C THR A 303 17.14 5.28 -6.97
N LEU A 304 16.44 5.68 -8.03
CA LEU A 304 16.12 7.08 -8.30
C LEU A 304 15.24 7.69 -7.21
N ALA A 305 14.29 6.93 -6.66
CA ALA A 305 13.48 7.36 -5.52
C ALA A 305 14.35 7.66 -4.29
N VAL A 306 15.24 6.72 -3.91
CA VAL A 306 16.15 6.88 -2.76
C VAL A 306 17.08 8.07 -2.91
N THR A 307 17.63 8.28 -4.11
CA THR A 307 18.59 9.37 -4.36
C THR A 307 17.92 10.72 -4.58
N GLY A 308 16.77 10.75 -5.27
CA GLY A 308 16.06 11.98 -5.61
C GLY A 308 15.30 12.61 -4.44
N GLN A 309 14.88 11.83 -3.46
CA GLN A 309 14.19 12.34 -2.27
C GLN A 309 15.11 12.70 -1.11
N TYR A 310 16.40 12.38 -1.16
CA TYR A 310 17.32 12.71 -0.08
C TYR A 310 17.34 14.24 0.15
N PRO A 311 17.19 14.75 1.39
CA PRO A 311 17.29 14.04 2.68
C PRO A 311 15.99 13.47 3.28
N ALA A 312 14.84 13.59 2.61
CA ALA A 312 13.57 13.04 3.11
C ALA A 312 13.62 11.52 3.32
N TRP A 313 12.62 11.00 4.04
CA TRP A 313 12.55 9.58 4.36
C TRP A 313 12.32 8.71 3.12
N THR A 314 13.08 7.62 3.00
CA THR A 314 12.83 6.52 2.05
C THR A 314 13.15 5.19 2.71
N VAL A 315 12.53 4.10 2.24
CA VAL A 315 12.82 2.73 2.71
C VAL A 315 14.31 2.40 2.57
N GLY A 316 14.95 2.85 1.49
CA GLY A 316 16.38 2.66 1.27
C GLY A 316 17.24 3.40 2.29
N ARG A 317 16.95 4.70 2.53
CA ARG A 317 17.68 5.50 3.53
C ARG A 317 17.52 4.90 4.93
N SER A 318 16.30 4.56 5.34
CA SER A 318 16.04 4.01 6.68
C SER A 318 16.79 2.69 6.92
N ASN A 319 16.84 1.80 5.92
CA ASN A 319 17.59 0.55 6.02
C ASN A 319 19.10 0.77 6.11
N LEU A 320 19.65 1.76 5.40
CA LEU A 320 21.07 2.12 5.49
C LEU A 320 21.41 2.74 6.85
N GLU A 321 20.55 3.60 7.38
CA GLU A 321 20.72 4.22 8.69
C GLU A 321 20.62 3.21 9.85
N ALA A 322 19.77 2.20 9.72
CA ALA A 322 19.66 1.10 10.67
C ALA A 322 21.00 0.35 10.87
N LEU A 323 21.88 0.30 9.84
CA LEU A 323 23.23 -0.26 9.98
C LEU A 323 24.12 0.53 10.97
N THR A 324 23.74 1.76 11.27
CA THR A 324 24.43 2.64 12.22
C THR A 324 23.67 2.86 13.54
N GLY A 325 22.64 2.04 13.80
CA GLY A 325 21.88 2.05 15.06
C GLY A 325 20.61 2.91 15.06
N LYS A 326 20.32 3.66 13.98
CA LYS A 326 19.05 4.39 13.83
C LYS A 326 17.95 3.45 13.32
N THR A 327 17.38 2.66 14.22
CA THR A 327 16.49 1.54 13.85
C THR A 327 14.99 1.83 13.97
N CYS A 328 14.59 3.08 14.23
CA CYS A 328 13.18 3.43 14.44
C CYS A 328 12.41 3.85 13.18
N GLY A 329 13.01 3.65 12.01
CA GLY A 329 12.33 3.80 10.72
C GLY A 329 11.79 5.21 10.53
N MET A 330 10.49 5.33 10.27
CA MET A 330 9.83 6.59 9.97
C MET A 330 9.56 7.45 11.22
N ALA A 331 9.62 6.88 12.43
CA ALA A 331 9.34 7.62 13.67
C ALA A 331 10.32 8.78 13.93
N GLU A 332 11.52 8.72 13.35
CA GLU A 332 12.57 9.75 13.45
C GLU A 332 12.33 10.93 12.49
N ASP A 333 11.54 10.73 11.44
CA ASP A 333 11.33 11.70 10.35
C ASP A 333 9.88 12.20 10.26
N VAL A 334 8.98 11.68 11.08
CA VAL A 334 7.65 12.25 11.29
C VAL A 334 7.73 13.26 12.41
N MET A 335 7.40 14.51 12.08
CA MET A 335 7.35 15.63 13.01
C MET A 335 5.94 15.80 13.54
N VAL A 336 5.80 15.87 14.87
CA VAL A 336 4.54 15.93 15.61
C VAL A 336 4.43 17.26 16.36
N GLU A 337 3.28 17.92 16.22
CA GLU A 337 2.92 19.13 16.96
C GLU A 337 1.98 18.77 18.13
N GLN A 338 2.51 18.69 19.37
CA GLN A 338 1.71 18.27 20.53
C GLN A 338 0.70 19.34 21.01
N ASP A 339 1.10 20.61 21.03
CA ASP A 339 0.20 21.73 21.34
C ASP A 339 0.11 22.70 20.15
N PRO A 340 -0.92 22.57 19.31
CA PRO A 340 -1.13 23.46 18.16
C PRO A 340 -1.44 24.91 18.52
N ASN A 341 -1.69 25.22 19.80
CA ASN A 341 -1.98 26.58 20.26
C ASN A 341 -0.72 27.37 20.63
N ALA A 342 0.40 26.69 20.89
CA ALA A 342 1.64 27.33 21.35
C ALA A 342 2.33 28.14 20.24
N GLY A 343 2.16 27.74 18.98
CA GLY A 343 2.84 28.33 17.83
C GLY A 343 2.13 29.51 17.16
N ILE A 344 0.95 29.91 17.65
CA ILE A 344 0.11 30.93 16.99
C ILE A 344 0.83 32.28 16.97
N LEU A 345 0.91 32.89 15.77
CA LEU A 345 1.58 34.17 15.62
C LEU A 345 0.76 35.31 16.24
N THR A 346 1.47 36.29 16.80
CA THR A 346 0.84 37.45 17.44
C THR A 346 0.54 38.53 16.40
N PRO A 347 -0.69 39.08 16.34
CA PRO A 347 -1.02 40.17 15.43
C PRO A 347 -0.36 41.49 15.87
N VAL A 348 -0.02 42.32 14.90
CA VAL A 348 0.59 43.64 15.10
C VAL A 348 -0.51 44.70 15.11
N GLY A 349 -0.60 45.46 16.20
CA GLY A 349 -1.46 46.65 16.29
C GLY A 349 -2.96 46.39 16.42
N VAL A 350 -3.42 45.14 16.50
CA VAL A 350 -4.85 44.79 16.69
C VAL A 350 -5.04 43.67 17.71
N PRO A 351 -6.19 43.61 18.42
CA PRO A 351 -6.53 42.49 19.29
C PRO A 351 -6.65 41.16 18.54
N VAL A 352 -6.32 40.05 19.21
CA VAL A 352 -6.41 38.69 18.63
C VAL A 352 -7.79 38.40 18.05
N ARG A 353 -8.86 38.82 18.76
CA ARG A 353 -10.26 38.65 18.35
C ARG A 353 -10.54 39.07 16.90
N ASP A 354 -10.03 40.23 16.50
CA ASP A 354 -10.36 40.86 15.22
C ASP A 354 -9.25 40.64 14.17
N SER A 355 -8.14 40.00 14.57
CA SER A 355 -6.92 39.91 13.77
C SER A 355 -7.09 39.26 12.39
N LEU A 356 -7.93 38.23 12.28
CA LEU A 356 -8.04 37.44 11.06
C LEU A 356 -8.72 38.20 9.90
N GLY A 357 -9.59 39.16 10.22
CA GLY A 357 -10.35 39.97 9.25
C GLY A 357 -10.08 41.48 9.35
N ALA A 358 -9.02 41.89 10.02
CA ALA A 358 -8.81 43.29 10.42
C ALA A 358 -8.63 44.26 9.24
N ALA A 359 -7.95 43.87 8.16
CA ALA A 359 -7.64 44.78 7.06
C ALA A 359 -8.73 44.77 5.96
N ARG A 360 -9.31 43.61 5.67
CA ARG A 360 -10.49 43.46 4.80
C ARG A 360 -11.21 42.16 5.17
N SER A 361 -12.51 42.20 5.34
CA SER A 361 -13.34 41.01 5.58
C SER A 361 -14.70 41.21 4.93
N GLU A 362 -14.78 40.92 3.64
CA GLU A 362 -16.02 40.95 2.86
C GLU A 362 -16.52 39.53 2.66
N GLY A 363 -17.76 39.23 3.08
CA GLY A 363 -18.36 37.91 2.90
C GLY A 363 -17.87 36.80 3.84
N PHE A 364 -16.82 37.05 4.63
CA PHE A 364 -16.35 36.17 5.71
C PHE A 364 -17.05 36.48 7.04
N SER A 365 -17.44 35.44 7.78
CA SER A 365 -18.05 35.56 9.11
C SER A 365 -17.58 34.48 10.08
N ALA A 366 -17.72 34.73 11.39
CA ALA A 366 -17.25 33.81 12.42
C ALA A 366 -17.97 32.45 12.43
N ASN A 367 -19.20 32.39 11.93
CA ASN A 367 -19.99 31.16 11.80
C ASN A 367 -20.25 30.78 10.33
N GLY A 368 -19.46 31.32 9.40
CA GLY A 368 -19.56 31.03 7.96
C GLY A 368 -18.91 29.70 7.60
N ILE A 369 -19.25 28.64 8.33
CA ILE A 369 -18.72 27.28 8.17
C ILE A 369 -19.91 26.33 8.34
N PRO A 370 -20.11 25.36 7.43
CA PRO A 370 -21.10 24.32 7.64
C PRO A 370 -20.88 23.57 8.96
N SER A 371 -21.96 23.11 9.59
CA SER A 371 -21.85 22.30 10.80
C SER A 371 -21.31 20.90 10.54
N ASP A 372 -21.40 20.42 9.31
CA ASP A 372 -20.82 19.16 8.86
C ASP A 372 -19.87 19.49 7.71
N VAL A 373 -18.59 19.18 7.89
CA VAL A 373 -17.54 19.36 6.88
C VAL A 373 -16.84 18.03 6.60
N SER A 374 -17.52 16.91 6.82
CA SER A 374 -17.00 15.58 6.53
C SER A 374 -16.43 15.49 5.10
N ALA A 375 -15.30 14.82 4.98
CA ALA A 375 -14.59 14.64 3.72
C ALA A 375 -15.43 13.88 2.68
N ASP A 376 -15.27 14.25 1.41
CA ASP A 376 -15.80 13.46 0.30
C ASP A 376 -15.17 12.05 0.33
N PRO A 377 -15.97 10.97 0.15
CA PRO A 377 -15.44 9.62 0.07
C PRO A 377 -14.47 9.49 -1.12
N VAL A 378 -13.49 8.61 -0.99
CA VAL A 378 -12.59 8.29 -2.10
C VAL A 378 -13.34 7.40 -3.10
N MET A 379 -13.42 7.81 -4.36
CA MET A 379 -13.88 6.89 -5.41
C MET A 379 -12.84 5.78 -5.63
N GLU A 380 -13.15 4.57 -5.19
CA GLU A 380 -12.35 3.39 -5.44
C GLU A 380 -12.50 2.87 -6.88
N GLN A 381 -11.42 2.33 -7.45
CA GLN A 381 -11.51 1.64 -8.74
C GLN A 381 -12.18 0.28 -8.55
N PRO A 382 -13.11 -0.15 -9.42
CA PRO A 382 -13.71 -1.47 -9.35
C PRO A 382 -12.63 -2.58 -9.24
N GLY A 383 -12.63 -3.32 -8.12
CA GLY A 383 -11.67 -4.38 -7.84
C GLY A 383 -10.43 -4.00 -7.01
N SER A 384 -10.26 -2.73 -6.59
CA SER A 384 -9.27 -2.36 -5.54
C SER A 384 -9.71 -2.78 -4.14
N ASP A 385 -11.00 -3.05 -3.98
CA ASP A 385 -11.61 -3.29 -2.69
C ASP A 385 -11.08 -4.58 -2.05
N ASN A 386 -10.75 -4.50 -0.76
CA ASN A 386 -10.29 -5.66 0.02
C ASN A 386 -11.38 -6.73 0.16
N PHE A 387 -12.63 -6.31 -0.01
CA PHE A 387 -13.82 -7.12 0.15
C PHE A 387 -14.59 -7.10 -1.16
N ALA A 388 -14.79 -8.28 -1.76
CA ALA A 388 -15.52 -8.38 -3.04
C ALA A 388 -17.05 -8.36 -2.86
N ASP A 389 -17.56 -8.20 -1.63
CA ASP A 389 -18.98 -8.42 -1.32
C ASP A 389 -19.50 -7.66 -0.08
N SER A 390 -18.85 -6.58 0.35
CA SER A 390 -19.43 -5.69 1.35
C SER A 390 -20.07 -4.50 0.65
N ASP A 391 -21.39 -4.34 0.80
CA ASP A 391 -22.09 -3.07 0.59
C ASP A 391 -21.62 -2.13 1.71
N SER A 392 -20.37 -1.66 1.61
CA SER A 392 -19.75 -0.76 2.57
C SER A 392 -20.41 0.60 2.37
N GLY A 393 -21.23 1.02 3.35
CA GLY A 393 -21.67 2.41 3.42
C GLY A 393 -20.45 3.33 3.30
N ALA A 394 -20.59 4.45 2.60
CA ALA A 394 -19.50 5.36 2.30
C ALA A 394 -18.68 5.69 3.56
N VAL A 395 -17.49 5.10 3.68
CA VAL A 395 -16.53 5.46 4.73
C VAL A 395 -15.96 6.80 4.31
N THR A 396 -16.41 7.88 4.93
CA THR A 396 -15.79 9.19 4.68
C THR A 396 -14.38 9.14 5.24
N GLY A 397 -13.34 9.29 4.41
CA GLY A 397 -11.92 9.31 4.83
C GLY A 397 -11.51 10.52 5.68
N SER A 398 -12.39 11.03 6.53
CA SER A 398 -12.14 12.14 7.45
C SER A 398 -11.26 11.67 8.61
N GLU A 399 -10.31 12.51 9.01
CA GLU A 399 -9.54 12.27 10.23
C GLU A 399 -10.38 12.61 11.47
N ALA A 400 -10.29 11.80 12.54
CA ALA A 400 -11.11 11.99 13.73
C ALA A 400 -10.98 13.41 14.32
N GLY A 401 -12.11 14.12 14.42
CA GLY A 401 -12.19 15.47 14.95
C GLY A 401 -12.01 16.59 13.91
N THR A 402 -11.94 16.25 12.62
CA THR A 402 -11.82 17.21 11.50
C THR A 402 -13.13 17.40 10.73
N GLU A 403 -14.19 16.70 11.11
CA GLU A 403 -15.51 16.68 10.46
C GLU A 403 -16.37 17.92 10.78
N GLY A 404 -15.85 18.82 11.63
CA GLY A 404 -16.54 20.03 12.07
C GLY A 404 -17.51 19.78 13.22
N GLY A 405 -18.65 20.46 13.19
CA GLY A 405 -19.63 20.51 14.27
C GLY A 405 -19.69 21.87 14.95
N THR A 406 -20.60 21.98 15.92
CA THR A 406 -20.80 23.21 16.71
C THR A 406 -20.57 22.99 18.19
N THR A 407 -20.16 24.05 18.89
CA THR A 407 -20.00 24.11 20.35
C THR A 407 -21.07 24.98 21.00
N ALA A 408 -21.42 24.68 22.25
CA ALA A 408 -22.39 25.47 23.01
C ALA A 408 -21.83 26.86 23.40
N ALA A 409 -20.57 26.89 23.83
CA ALA A 409 -19.84 28.12 24.13
C ALA A 409 -19.32 28.77 22.84
N ALA A 410 -19.39 30.10 22.80
CA ALA A 410 -18.78 30.89 21.73
C ALA A 410 -17.28 31.09 22.00
N GLY A 411 -16.47 31.01 20.94
CA GLY A 411 -15.04 31.31 20.96
C GLY A 411 -14.73 32.81 20.98
N ILE A 412 -13.45 33.14 20.84
CA ILE A 412 -12.91 34.50 21.03
C ILE A 412 -13.57 35.56 20.15
N ASN A 413 -13.95 35.22 18.91
CA ASN A 413 -14.62 36.11 17.96
C ASN A 413 -16.12 35.82 17.81
N GLY A 414 -16.71 35.04 18.72
CA GLY A 414 -18.13 34.69 18.69
C GLY A 414 -18.47 33.46 17.84
N SER A 415 -17.49 32.80 17.23
CA SER A 415 -17.70 31.54 16.51
C SER A 415 -18.17 30.43 17.44
N ARG A 416 -19.08 29.59 16.96
CA ARG A 416 -19.51 28.33 17.59
C ARG A 416 -19.03 27.12 16.81
N ALA A 417 -18.15 27.28 15.82
CA ALA A 417 -17.58 26.14 15.10
C ALA A 417 -16.67 25.33 16.03
N ARG A 418 -16.73 24.00 15.92
CA ARG A 418 -15.78 23.11 16.56
C ARG A 418 -14.46 23.16 15.78
N LEU A 419 -13.38 23.57 16.45
CA LEU A 419 -12.06 23.59 15.85
C LEU A 419 -11.38 22.21 15.94
N PRO A 420 -10.59 21.82 14.92
CA PRO A 420 -9.87 20.54 14.86
C PRO A 420 -8.61 20.56 15.74
N TYR A 421 -7.93 19.42 15.83
CA TYR A 421 -6.56 19.28 16.38
C TYR A 421 -6.36 19.71 17.84
N GLY A 422 -7.43 19.97 18.59
CA GLY A 422 -7.34 20.54 19.94
C GLY A 422 -7.03 22.04 19.95
N LEU A 423 -7.30 22.76 18.85
CA LEU A 423 -7.26 24.22 18.84
C LEU A 423 -8.32 24.78 19.80
N ASP A 424 -7.89 25.72 20.65
CA ASP A 424 -8.69 26.33 21.69
C ASP A 424 -9.52 27.49 21.13
N SER A 425 -10.84 27.29 21.05
CA SER A 425 -11.76 28.30 20.52
C SER A 425 -11.78 29.59 21.35
N ALA A 426 -11.35 29.57 22.61
CA ALA A 426 -11.22 30.77 23.45
C ALA A 426 -10.00 31.63 23.08
N ARG A 427 -9.04 31.10 22.31
CA ARG A 427 -7.82 31.78 21.89
C ARG A 427 -7.73 31.99 20.37
N VAL A 428 -8.33 31.08 19.59
CA VAL A 428 -8.19 31.03 18.14
C VAL A 428 -9.46 31.61 17.47
N PRO A 429 -9.39 32.77 16.81
CA PRO A 429 -10.48 33.24 15.97
C PRO A 429 -10.57 32.38 14.70
N VAL A 430 -11.77 32.27 14.15
CA VAL A 430 -12.02 31.58 12.88
C VAL A 430 -12.96 32.41 12.03
N LEU A 431 -12.74 32.43 10.72
CA LEU A 431 -13.62 33.07 9.75
C LEU A 431 -13.84 32.12 8.59
N GLY A 432 -15.06 32.10 8.04
CA GLY A 432 -15.35 31.39 6.81
C GLY A 432 -16.33 32.12 5.90
N SER A 433 -16.30 31.80 4.61
CA SER A 433 -17.11 32.43 3.56
C SER A 433 -18.46 31.75 3.31
N TRP A 434 -18.70 30.56 3.89
CA TRP A 434 -19.93 29.80 3.66
C TRP A 434 -21.17 30.52 4.19
N ARG A 435 -22.27 30.37 3.45
CA ARG A 435 -23.60 30.85 3.81
C ARG A 435 -24.68 29.97 3.20
N SER A 436 -25.84 29.90 3.85
CA SER A 436 -27.00 29.13 3.37
C SER A 436 -27.80 29.81 2.25
N GLY A 437 -27.58 31.11 2.02
CA GLY A 437 -28.32 31.93 1.06
C GLY A 437 -27.60 32.15 -0.27
N ILE A 438 -27.85 33.31 -0.87
CA ILE A 438 -27.21 33.73 -2.12
C ILE A 438 -25.71 33.90 -1.88
N GLN A 439 -24.91 33.16 -2.65
CA GLN A 439 -23.45 33.28 -2.66
C GLN A 439 -23.04 34.62 -3.23
N GLN A 440 -21.98 35.20 -2.69
CA GLN A 440 -21.36 36.42 -3.18
C GLN A 440 -19.84 36.27 -3.08
N PRO A 441 -19.07 36.96 -3.92
CA PRO A 441 -17.62 36.94 -3.80
C PRO A 441 -17.18 37.39 -2.40
N ALA A 442 -16.25 36.66 -1.79
CA ALA A 442 -15.72 36.95 -0.47
C ALA A 442 -14.21 37.22 -0.54
N PHE A 443 -13.76 38.21 0.23
CA PHE A 443 -12.36 38.63 0.28
C PHE A 443 -11.93 38.78 1.73
N LEU A 444 -10.83 38.12 2.09
CA LEU A 444 -10.19 38.22 3.39
C LEU A 444 -8.78 38.77 3.24
N ARG A 445 -8.45 39.74 4.09
CA ARG A 445 -7.08 40.21 4.32
C ARG A 445 -6.91 40.38 5.82
N SER A 446 -6.06 39.55 6.41
CA SER A 446 -5.80 39.59 7.85
C SER A 446 -4.98 40.81 8.26
N ALA A 447 -4.84 41.01 9.56
CA ALA A 447 -3.78 41.84 10.12
C ALA A 447 -2.39 41.27 9.75
N TRP A 448 -1.37 42.09 9.95
CA TRP A 448 0.01 41.61 9.97
C TRP A 448 0.26 40.81 11.24
N TYR A 449 0.89 39.64 11.11
CA TYR A 449 1.34 38.79 12.19
C TYR A 449 2.86 38.84 12.29
N GLN A 450 3.38 39.06 13.50
CA GLN A 450 4.80 39.19 13.76
C GLN A 450 5.49 37.83 13.64
N LEU A 451 6.55 37.73 12.83
CA LEU A 451 7.42 36.57 12.86
C LEU A 451 8.30 36.61 14.14
N PRO A 452 8.51 35.47 14.82
CA PRO A 452 9.29 35.44 16.06
C PRO A 452 10.71 35.96 15.87
N ALA A 453 11.31 36.55 16.91
CA ALA A 453 12.72 36.91 16.88
C ALA A 453 13.59 35.66 16.62
N GLY A 454 14.57 35.79 15.73
CA GLY A 454 15.47 34.68 15.38
C GLY A 454 14.83 33.56 14.54
N TRP A 455 13.61 33.73 14.01
CA TRP A 455 12.94 32.71 13.17
C TRP A 455 13.78 32.31 11.94
N SER A 456 14.65 33.21 11.49
CA SER A 456 15.52 33.05 10.32
C SER A 456 16.94 32.58 10.64
N GLU A 457 17.32 32.46 11.92
CA GLU A 457 18.70 32.14 12.35
C GLU A 457 19.02 30.64 12.25
N GLY A 458 18.01 29.78 12.26
CA GLY A 458 18.15 28.32 12.14
C GLY A 458 17.96 27.77 10.71
N ASP A 459 18.00 26.44 10.59
CA ASP A 459 17.66 25.78 9.32
C ASP A 459 16.15 25.88 9.05
N ARG A 460 15.78 26.81 8.16
CA ARG A 460 14.39 27.05 7.76
C ARG A 460 13.79 25.92 6.92
N SER A 461 14.60 24.97 6.44
CA SER A 461 14.09 23.80 5.70
C SER A 461 13.40 22.78 6.62
N ASP A 462 13.68 22.83 7.93
CA ASP A 462 13.14 21.97 8.99
C ASP A 462 11.85 22.54 9.64
N SER A 463 11.39 23.70 9.19
CA SER A 463 10.25 24.42 9.78
C SER A 463 9.30 24.92 8.71
N LEU A 464 8.04 25.10 9.11
CA LEU A 464 6.98 25.49 8.20
C LEU A 464 6.00 26.46 8.88
N LEU A 465 5.33 27.26 8.06
CA LEU A 465 4.18 28.07 8.44
C LEU A 465 2.92 27.27 8.17
N VAL A 466 2.05 27.16 9.18
CA VAL A 466 0.78 26.42 9.10
C VAL A 466 -0.40 27.36 9.22
N VAL A 467 -1.44 27.07 8.44
CA VAL A 467 -2.79 27.59 8.64
C VAL A 467 -3.75 26.41 8.66
N SER A 468 -4.65 26.34 9.64
CA SER A 468 -5.74 25.38 9.59
C SER A 468 -6.86 25.96 8.72
N ALA A 469 -7.30 25.18 7.74
CA ALA A 469 -8.32 25.56 6.77
C ALA A 469 -9.37 24.47 6.61
N ALA A 470 -10.56 24.85 6.18
CA ALA A 470 -11.61 23.91 5.76
C ALA A 470 -12.32 24.47 4.52
N GLY A 471 -13.07 23.59 3.85
CA GLY A 471 -13.83 23.91 2.64
C GLY A 471 -13.16 23.44 1.36
N ARG A 472 -13.86 23.64 0.24
CA ARG A 472 -13.39 23.32 -1.10
C ARG A 472 -12.94 24.61 -1.75
N PHE A 473 -11.66 24.68 -2.11
CA PHE A 473 -11.05 25.86 -2.72
C PHE A 473 -9.85 25.46 -3.57
N ASP A 474 -9.49 26.33 -4.50
CA ASP A 474 -8.33 26.12 -5.36
C ASP A 474 -7.03 26.52 -4.66
N PRO A 475 -5.87 25.93 -5.01
CA PRO A 475 -4.59 26.26 -4.37
C PRO A 475 -4.19 27.75 -4.44
N SER A 476 -4.73 28.50 -5.41
CA SER A 476 -4.49 29.94 -5.58
C SER A 476 -5.30 30.83 -4.63
N ASP A 477 -6.36 30.28 -4.02
CA ASP A 477 -7.37 31.07 -3.33
C ASP A 477 -6.87 31.58 -1.98
N VAL A 478 -5.90 30.89 -1.37
CA VAL A 478 -5.31 31.21 -0.08
C VAL A 478 -3.80 31.38 -0.20
N ALA A 479 -3.31 32.54 0.19
CA ALA A 479 -1.89 32.88 0.13
C ALA A 479 -1.40 33.60 1.38
N VAL A 480 -0.09 33.53 1.61
CA VAL A 480 0.62 34.34 2.60
C VAL A 480 1.40 35.42 1.89
N GLN A 481 1.17 36.67 2.29
CA GLN A 481 2.02 37.81 1.95
C GLN A 481 3.02 38.06 3.07
N TRP A 482 4.26 38.39 2.73
CA TRP A 482 5.27 38.83 3.70
C TRP A 482 5.64 40.31 3.48
N ALA A 483 6.15 40.95 4.53
CA ALA A 483 6.74 42.28 4.45
C ALA A 483 8.04 42.34 5.28
N THR A 484 8.94 43.23 4.87
CA THR A 484 10.27 43.44 5.48
C THR A 484 10.26 44.72 6.33
N THR A 485 9.94 45.86 5.72
CA THR A 485 9.80 47.19 6.34
C THR A 485 8.54 47.89 5.83
N GLY A 486 7.72 48.48 6.69
CA GLY A 486 6.47 49.14 6.26
C GLY A 486 5.36 48.17 5.87
N ASP A 487 4.12 48.66 5.72
CA ASP A 487 2.91 47.82 5.63
C ASP A 487 2.63 47.28 4.22
N ASP A 488 3.52 47.55 3.27
CA ASP A 488 3.41 47.10 1.89
C ASP A 488 3.91 45.66 1.73
N PRO A 489 3.20 44.80 0.98
CA PRO A 489 3.62 43.42 0.75
C PRO A 489 4.86 43.39 -0.16
N ALA A 490 5.92 42.73 0.30
CA ALA A 490 7.16 42.52 -0.45
C ALA A 490 7.07 41.30 -1.39
N GLY A 491 6.15 40.37 -1.13
CA GLY A 491 5.85 39.25 -2.00
C GLY A 491 4.77 38.33 -1.43
N SER A 492 4.47 37.24 -2.14
CA SER A 492 3.43 36.26 -1.77
C SER A 492 3.86 34.83 -2.09
N ILE A 493 3.44 33.89 -1.24
CA ILE A 493 3.57 32.44 -1.46
C ILE A 493 2.22 31.75 -1.28
N GLY A 494 1.99 30.68 -2.03
CA GLY A 494 0.87 29.78 -1.82
C GLY A 494 1.17 28.72 -0.75
N PHE A 495 0.16 27.92 -0.43
CA PHE A 495 0.29 26.78 0.45
C PHE A 495 0.23 25.46 -0.32
N ALA A 496 0.86 24.43 0.23
CA ALA A 496 0.50 23.06 -0.10
C ALA A 496 -0.68 22.61 0.76
N ASP A 497 -1.61 21.94 0.10
CA ASP A 497 -2.81 21.37 0.71
C ASP A 497 -2.72 19.84 0.66
N VAL A 498 -2.52 19.23 1.82
CA VAL A 498 -2.49 17.77 1.98
C VAL A 498 -3.57 17.42 2.98
N GLY A 499 -4.66 16.85 2.47
CA GLY A 499 -5.81 16.46 3.27
C GLY A 499 -7.04 16.25 2.40
N ALA A 500 -8.12 15.83 3.04
CA ALA A 500 -9.38 15.64 2.35
C ALA A 500 -10.19 16.95 2.32
N SER A 501 -10.73 17.30 1.17
CA SER A 501 -11.73 18.37 1.05
C SER A 501 -13.14 17.80 1.23
N PRO A 502 -14.08 18.53 1.86
CA PRO A 502 -13.96 19.86 2.46
C PRO A 502 -13.54 19.88 3.95
N ALA A 503 -13.04 18.78 4.51
CA ALA A 503 -12.70 18.67 5.93
C ALA A 503 -11.60 19.63 6.38
N TRP A 504 -11.52 19.82 7.70
CA TRP A 504 -10.45 20.58 8.32
C TRP A 504 -9.09 19.92 8.03
N ARG A 505 -8.14 20.73 7.57
CA ARG A 505 -6.77 20.32 7.24
C ARG A 505 -5.77 21.43 7.51
N ASN A 506 -4.49 21.09 7.54
CA ASN A 506 -3.41 22.05 7.76
C ASN A 506 -2.73 22.37 6.43
N LEU A 507 -2.88 23.61 5.97
CA LEU A 507 -2.15 24.21 4.85
C LEU A 507 -0.72 24.52 5.28
N ARG A 508 0.26 24.21 4.42
CA ARG A 508 1.68 24.16 4.79
C ARG A 508 2.53 24.98 3.82
N ALA A 509 3.36 25.87 4.33
CA ALA A 509 4.34 26.60 3.54
C ALA A 509 5.72 26.51 4.23
N PRO A 510 6.76 25.94 3.58
CA PRO A 510 8.09 25.89 4.17
C PRO A 510 8.61 27.30 4.49
N LEU A 511 9.22 27.50 5.67
CA LEU A 511 9.80 28.80 6.01
C LEU A 511 10.98 29.17 5.12
N SER A 512 11.60 28.19 4.46
CA SER A 512 12.63 28.40 3.43
C SER A 512 12.13 29.21 2.24
N ALA A 513 10.82 29.20 1.95
CA ALA A 513 10.21 29.95 0.84
C ALA A 513 9.99 31.44 1.15
N ILE A 514 10.05 31.84 2.43
CA ILE A 514 9.93 33.24 2.85
C ILE A 514 11.34 33.85 2.94
N PRO A 515 11.61 35.04 2.39
CA PRO A 515 12.90 35.71 2.54
C PRO A 515 13.31 35.92 4.00
N ALA A 516 14.60 35.77 4.31
CA ALA A 516 15.12 35.80 5.68
C ALA A 516 15.02 37.17 6.37
N ASP A 517 14.83 38.24 5.59
CA ASP A 517 14.60 39.62 6.04
C ASP A 517 13.11 39.95 6.26
N ALA A 518 12.21 38.99 6.02
CA ALA A 518 10.80 39.17 6.35
C ALA A 518 10.62 39.28 7.87
N THR A 519 9.82 40.27 8.28
CA THR A 519 9.53 40.54 9.70
C THR A 519 8.11 40.16 10.09
N ARG A 520 7.21 40.09 9.11
CA ARG A 520 5.79 39.85 9.34
C ARG A 520 5.10 39.21 8.14
N VAL A 521 4.02 38.49 8.41
CA VAL A 521 3.21 37.78 7.43
C VAL A 521 1.72 38.10 7.58
N ARG A 522 0.95 37.92 6.52
CA ARG A 522 -0.48 38.18 6.48
C ARG A 522 -1.16 37.16 5.58
N LEU A 523 -2.35 36.72 5.95
CA LEU A 523 -3.20 35.89 5.11
C LEU A 523 -4.03 36.74 4.15
N VAL A 524 -4.12 36.26 2.92
CA VAL A 524 -5.03 36.76 1.90
C VAL A 524 -5.83 35.58 1.37
N ALA A 525 -7.14 35.71 1.38
CA ALA A 525 -8.04 34.71 0.80
C ALA A 525 -9.04 35.36 -0.13
N THR A 526 -9.31 34.71 -1.26
CA THR A 526 -10.30 35.13 -2.26
C THR A 526 -11.19 33.95 -2.58
N ASP A 527 -12.49 34.16 -2.49
CA ASP A 527 -13.52 33.19 -2.86
C ASP A 527 -14.43 33.87 -3.89
N ASP A 528 -14.18 33.61 -5.16
CA ASP A 528 -14.91 34.20 -6.28
C ASP A 528 -15.84 33.20 -7.00
N ASP A 529 -15.81 31.92 -6.60
CA ASP A 529 -16.78 30.92 -7.02
C ASP A 529 -18.10 31.11 -6.26
N LEU A 530 -19.21 31.11 -7.00
CA LEU A 530 -20.55 31.28 -6.44
C LEU A 530 -21.26 29.94 -6.19
N SER A 531 -20.55 28.83 -6.35
CA SER A 531 -21.02 27.51 -5.96
C SER A 531 -21.14 27.40 -4.44
N PRO A 532 -22.30 26.95 -3.90
CA PRO A 532 -22.45 26.78 -2.45
C PRO A 532 -21.57 25.67 -1.85
N SER A 533 -20.98 24.81 -2.70
CA SER A 533 -20.02 23.80 -2.28
C SER A 533 -18.57 24.30 -2.22
N HIS A 534 -18.28 25.44 -2.86
CA HIS A 534 -16.99 26.13 -2.78
C HIS A 534 -17.08 27.16 -1.65
N TRP A 535 -16.16 27.05 -0.70
CA TRP A 535 -16.08 27.97 0.44
C TRP A 535 -14.75 27.76 1.15
N ILE A 536 -14.34 28.77 1.92
CA ILE A 536 -13.06 28.80 2.60
C ILE A 536 -13.30 29.13 4.07
N ALA A 537 -12.73 28.35 4.97
CA ALA A 537 -12.55 28.74 6.36
C ALA A 537 -11.07 28.74 6.74
N LEU A 538 -10.65 29.70 7.57
CA LEU A 538 -9.27 29.90 7.96
C LEU A 538 -9.13 30.17 9.46
N THR A 539 -7.99 29.79 10.01
CA THR A 539 -7.47 30.23 11.31
C THR A 539 -6.26 31.17 11.12
N PRO A 540 -5.81 31.88 12.17
CA PRO A 540 -4.53 32.58 12.12
C PRO A 540 -3.35 31.66 11.77
N PRO A 541 -2.28 32.23 11.18
CA PRO A 541 -1.07 31.48 10.90
C PRO A 541 -0.31 31.14 12.19
N ARG A 542 0.36 29.99 12.19
CA ARG A 542 1.21 29.51 13.30
C ARG A 542 2.51 28.92 12.79
N ILE A 543 3.56 29.01 13.59
CA ILE A 543 4.81 28.26 13.38
C ILE A 543 4.83 27.14 14.44
N PRO A 544 4.66 25.86 14.06
CA PRO A 544 4.48 24.76 14.97
C PRO A 544 5.77 24.43 15.74
N GLN A 545 5.62 24.01 16.99
CA GLN A 545 6.73 23.44 17.76
C GLN A 545 6.79 21.93 17.52
N LEU A 546 7.73 21.52 16.68
CA LEU A 546 7.82 20.16 16.17
C LEU A 546 8.79 19.30 16.99
N ARG A 547 8.36 18.10 17.35
CA ARG A 547 9.20 17.03 17.92
C ARG A 547 9.05 15.76 17.08
N THR A 548 10.04 14.88 17.07
CA THR A 548 9.90 13.61 16.33
C THR A 548 8.80 12.75 16.94
N LEU A 549 8.16 11.90 16.14
CA LEU A 549 7.16 10.95 16.63
C LEU A 549 7.75 10.02 17.68
N GLN A 550 9.00 9.60 17.50
CA GLN A 550 9.72 8.79 18.48
C GLN A 550 9.85 9.50 19.83
N ASP A 551 10.11 10.80 19.86
CA ASP A 551 10.19 11.59 21.10
C ASP A 551 8.84 11.83 21.79
N VAL A 552 7.75 11.79 21.03
CA VAL A 552 6.38 12.01 21.52
C VAL A 552 5.75 10.72 22.03
N VAL A 553 5.75 9.69 21.20
CA VAL A 553 5.08 8.40 21.46
C VAL A 553 5.99 7.45 22.23
N GLY A 554 7.30 7.51 22.00
CA GLY A 554 8.27 6.61 22.61
C GLY A 554 8.13 5.15 22.15
N SER A 555 8.68 4.25 22.96
CA SER A 555 8.72 2.80 22.73
C SER A 555 8.05 1.97 23.83
N SER A 556 7.36 2.62 24.77
CA SER A 556 6.74 1.96 25.93
C SER A 556 5.22 2.00 25.90
N ASP A 557 4.66 3.13 25.46
CA ASP A 557 3.22 3.31 25.36
C ASP A 557 2.60 2.29 24.38
N PRO A 558 1.42 1.73 24.70
CA PRO A 558 0.72 0.82 23.80
C PRO A 558 0.12 1.60 22.62
N VAL A 559 0.50 1.19 21.41
CA VAL A 559 0.05 1.83 20.16
C VAL A 559 -0.85 0.86 19.38
N LEU A 560 -2.00 1.36 18.90
CA LEU A 560 -2.77 0.71 17.86
C LEU A 560 -2.11 1.03 16.51
N LEU A 561 -1.25 0.14 16.04
CA LEU A 561 -0.67 0.23 14.70
C LEU A 561 -1.64 -0.40 13.72
N ASP A 562 -2.12 0.38 12.76
CA ASP A 562 -2.86 -0.17 11.62
C ASP A 562 -1.95 -1.14 10.84
N TRP A 563 -2.52 -2.18 10.25
CA TRP A 563 -1.73 -3.35 9.79
C TRP A 563 -0.70 -3.04 8.69
N LEU A 564 -0.87 -1.92 7.96
CA LEU A 564 0.07 -1.48 6.91
C LEU A 564 1.34 -0.82 7.47
N VAL A 565 1.25 -0.13 8.61
CA VAL A 565 2.32 0.78 9.06
C VAL A 565 3.38 0.11 9.93
N GLY A 566 3.16 -1.14 10.35
CA GLY A 566 3.99 -1.82 11.35
C GLY A 566 5.49 -1.92 10.99
N LEU A 567 5.84 -2.05 9.71
CA LEU A 567 7.26 -2.13 9.30
C LEU A 567 7.96 -0.76 9.26
N ALA A 568 7.21 0.32 9.06
CA ALA A 568 7.74 1.68 9.07
C ALA A 568 7.98 2.20 10.50
N PHE A 569 7.26 1.66 11.49
CA PHE A 569 7.31 2.03 12.91
C PHE A 569 7.75 0.85 13.81
N PRO A 570 8.97 0.30 13.62
CA PRO A 570 9.40 -0.92 14.31
C PRO A 570 9.71 -0.72 15.81
N CYS A 571 9.89 0.51 16.27
CA CYS A 571 10.21 0.84 17.67
C CYS A 571 8.97 1.09 18.54
N GLN A 572 7.81 1.34 17.94
CA GLN A 572 6.55 1.52 18.67
C GLN A 572 6.02 0.15 19.09
N ARG A 573 5.66 0.01 20.36
CA ARG A 573 5.15 -1.25 20.90
C ARG A 573 3.65 -1.34 20.63
N PRO A 574 3.14 -2.38 19.94
CA PRO A 574 1.71 -2.58 19.82
C PRO A 574 1.08 -2.89 21.19
N PHE A 575 -0.20 -2.56 21.36
CA PHE A 575 -0.94 -2.95 22.56
C PHE A 575 -1.02 -4.49 22.68
N GLY A 576 -0.89 -5.00 23.91
CA GLY A 576 -0.93 -6.43 24.17
C GLY A 576 -2.35 -6.97 24.41
N HIS A 577 -2.49 -8.29 24.41
CA HIS A 577 -3.69 -8.95 24.96
C HIS A 577 -3.28 -10.19 25.76
N ARG A 578 -4.03 -10.48 26.84
CA ARG A 578 -3.78 -11.64 27.69
C ARG A 578 -5.07 -12.15 28.30
N ASN A 579 -5.28 -13.46 28.27
CA ASN A 579 -6.45 -14.12 28.86
C ASN A 579 -7.80 -13.55 28.39
N GLY A 580 -7.89 -13.12 27.12
CA GLY A 580 -9.12 -12.55 26.53
C GLY A 580 -9.34 -11.05 26.77
N VAL A 581 -8.46 -10.36 27.50
CA VAL A 581 -8.54 -8.91 27.74
C VAL A 581 -7.39 -8.19 27.05
N VAL A 582 -7.69 -7.07 26.38
CA VAL A 582 -6.72 -6.23 25.67
C VAL A 582 -6.19 -5.11 26.57
N GLU A 583 -4.95 -4.69 26.34
CA GLU A 583 -4.39 -3.44 26.88
C GLU A 583 -4.99 -2.25 26.12
N VAL A 584 -5.35 -1.18 26.84
CA VAL A 584 -5.96 0.01 26.24
C VAL A 584 -4.87 0.83 25.51
N PRO A 585 -4.94 1.00 24.18
CA PRO A 585 -3.96 1.81 23.46
C PRO A 585 -4.12 3.29 23.75
N LYS A 586 -3.00 4.03 23.72
CA LYS A 586 -2.96 5.50 23.91
C LYS A 586 -2.86 6.27 22.60
N TRP A 587 -2.29 5.64 21.58
CA TRP A 587 -2.04 6.22 20.28
C TRP A 587 -2.55 5.28 19.20
N ARG A 588 -2.94 5.83 18.05
CA ARG A 588 -3.17 5.09 16.81
C ARG A 588 -2.31 5.68 15.71
N ILE A 589 -1.60 4.83 14.96
CA ILE A 589 -0.85 5.23 13.76
C ILE A 589 -1.54 4.62 12.55
N MET A 590 -1.92 5.47 11.60
CA MET A 590 -2.68 5.13 10.41
C MET A 590 -1.85 5.34 9.14
N PRO A 591 -2.10 4.60 8.06
CA PRO A 591 -1.57 4.91 6.74
C PRO A 591 -2.18 6.21 6.18
N ASP A 592 -1.75 6.60 4.97
CA ASP A 592 -2.32 7.73 4.21
C ASP A 592 -3.82 7.56 3.97
N ARG A 593 -4.54 8.63 3.62
CA ARG A 593 -6.02 8.61 3.53
C ARG A 593 -6.57 7.46 2.68
N PHE A 594 -6.00 7.26 1.49
CA PHE A 594 -6.42 6.19 0.57
C PHE A 594 -6.16 4.80 1.19
N GLY A 595 -5.00 4.63 1.83
CA GLY A 595 -4.68 3.44 2.59
C GLY A 595 -5.63 3.22 3.77
N ALA A 596 -6.02 4.26 4.49
CA ALA A 596 -6.87 4.13 5.67
C ALA A 596 -8.30 3.74 5.28
N GLU A 597 -8.89 4.40 4.27
CA GLU A 597 -10.25 4.13 3.80
C GLU A 597 -10.41 2.70 3.28
N ALA A 598 -9.49 2.25 2.42
CA ALA A 598 -9.55 0.91 1.82
C ALA A 598 -9.24 -0.22 2.82
N ASN A 599 -8.50 0.04 3.91
CA ASN A 599 -7.94 -1.01 4.76
C ASN A 599 -8.43 -1.00 6.21
N SER A 600 -9.09 0.08 6.68
CA SER A 600 -9.76 0.12 8.00
C SER A 600 -10.88 -0.94 8.16
N PRO A 601 -11.67 -1.28 7.12
CA PRO A 601 -12.69 -2.34 7.22
C PRO A 601 -12.12 -3.72 7.61
N VAL A 602 -10.81 -3.96 7.46
CA VAL A 602 -10.15 -5.18 7.97
C VAL A 602 -10.18 -5.28 9.49
N MET A 603 -10.25 -4.14 10.19
CA MET A 603 -10.11 -4.03 11.64
C MET A 603 -11.40 -3.58 12.33
N ASP A 604 -12.50 -3.49 11.59
CA ASP A 604 -13.78 -2.94 12.05
C ASP A 604 -14.54 -3.88 12.99
N TYR A 605 -15.72 -3.43 13.42
CA TYR A 605 -16.62 -4.23 14.26
C TYR A 605 -17.12 -5.50 13.58
N LEU A 606 -17.47 -5.44 12.29
CA LEU A 606 -18.11 -6.55 11.57
C LEU A 606 -17.16 -7.73 11.36
N GLY A 607 -15.87 -7.46 11.18
CA GLY A 607 -14.81 -8.47 11.14
C GLY A 607 -14.31 -8.91 12.52
N GLY A 608 -14.79 -8.27 13.60
CA GLY A 608 -14.37 -8.50 14.99
C GLY A 608 -13.05 -7.83 15.40
N GLY A 609 -12.51 -6.92 14.58
CA GLY A 609 -11.23 -6.27 14.79
C GLY A 609 -11.21 -5.27 15.96
N PRO A 610 -10.02 -4.72 16.28
CA PRO A 610 -9.82 -3.90 17.48
C PRO A 610 -10.57 -2.57 17.45
N LEU A 611 -10.98 -2.06 16.28
CA LEU A 611 -11.72 -0.80 16.18
C LEU A 611 -13.09 -0.91 16.84
N GLY A 612 -13.75 -2.07 16.77
CA GLY A 612 -15.01 -2.33 17.47
C GLY A 612 -14.91 -2.25 19.01
N ILE A 613 -13.70 -2.29 19.57
CA ILE A 613 -13.46 -2.07 21.01
C ILE A 613 -13.14 -0.60 21.26
N THR A 614 -12.18 -0.04 20.51
CA THR A 614 -11.71 1.33 20.75
C THR A 614 -12.77 2.39 20.47
N GLU A 615 -13.65 2.17 19.49
CA GLU A 615 -14.75 3.09 19.17
C GLU A 615 -15.74 3.27 20.33
N LEU A 616 -15.92 2.24 21.16
CA LEU A 616 -16.83 2.26 22.30
C LEU A 616 -16.17 2.81 23.56
N LEU A 617 -14.86 2.62 23.73
CA LEU A 617 -14.14 2.94 24.96
C LEU A 617 -13.39 4.27 24.91
N LEU A 618 -12.92 4.66 23.72
CA LEU A 618 -11.98 5.75 23.52
C LEU A 618 -12.54 6.78 22.55
N ARG A 619 -12.17 8.04 22.77
CA ARG A 619 -12.34 9.13 21.81
C ARG A 619 -11.00 9.38 21.10
N ALA A 620 -10.99 9.24 19.79
CA ALA A 620 -9.85 9.61 18.96
C ALA A 620 -9.80 11.12 18.72
N THR A 621 -8.60 11.70 18.75
CA THR A 621 -8.32 13.08 18.35
C THR A 621 -7.08 13.09 17.49
N THR A 622 -7.19 13.64 16.28
CA THR A 622 -6.04 13.70 15.36
C THR A 622 -5.04 14.75 15.81
N VAL A 623 -3.74 14.39 15.73
CA VAL A 623 -2.61 15.25 16.06
C VAL A 623 -1.93 15.72 14.77
N PRO A 624 -1.63 17.01 14.59
CA PRO A 624 -0.94 17.48 13.39
C PRO A 624 0.44 16.87 13.26
N THR A 625 0.71 16.25 12.12
CA THR A 625 1.98 15.62 11.81
C THR A 625 2.44 15.93 10.40
N TYR A 626 3.75 15.96 10.21
CA TYR A 626 4.38 16.39 8.96
C TYR A 626 5.61 15.53 8.68
N LEU A 627 5.78 15.07 7.44
CA LEU A 627 6.96 14.33 7.05
C LEU A 627 8.12 15.31 6.81
N LYS A 628 9.21 15.13 7.55
CA LYS A 628 10.38 16.01 7.47
C LYS A 628 10.96 16.02 6.06
N TYR A 629 11.23 17.22 5.53
CA TYR A 629 11.74 17.49 4.17
C TYR A 629 10.82 17.13 2.99
N ASP A 630 9.71 16.41 3.21
CA ASP A 630 8.68 16.15 2.20
C ASP A 630 7.31 16.62 2.72
N TRP A 631 7.24 17.94 2.96
CA TRP A 631 6.10 18.60 3.60
C TRP A 631 4.78 18.43 2.87
N PHE A 632 4.83 18.07 1.59
CA PHE A 632 3.67 17.98 0.70
C PHE A 632 3.18 16.53 0.53
N ARG A 633 3.73 15.60 1.31
CA ARG A 633 3.32 14.21 1.32
C ARG A 633 2.32 13.94 2.44
N ASP A 634 1.31 13.14 2.11
CA ASP A 634 0.53 12.39 3.09
C ASP A 634 1.29 11.10 3.42
N TRP A 635 1.84 11.02 4.64
CA TRP A 635 2.49 9.82 5.13
C TRP A 635 1.52 8.91 5.89
N GLY A 636 0.35 9.44 6.25
CA GLY A 636 -0.57 8.91 7.25
C GLY A 636 -0.87 9.89 8.37
N ALA A 637 -1.48 9.37 9.43
CA ALA A 637 -1.99 10.16 10.53
C ALA A 637 -1.62 9.55 11.89
N LEU A 638 -1.52 10.42 12.89
CA LEU A 638 -1.38 10.06 14.30
C LEU A 638 -2.62 10.53 15.06
N GLN A 639 -3.23 9.63 15.82
CA GLN A 639 -4.34 9.97 16.71
C GLN A 639 -3.96 9.70 18.17
N GLN A 640 -4.34 10.62 19.04
CA GLN A 640 -4.37 10.39 20.47
C GLN A 640 -5.71 9.76 20.86
N LEU A 641 -5.66 8.71 21.66
CA LEU A 641 -6.84 7.99 22.14
C LEU A 641 -7.08 8.31 23.62
N THR A 642 -8.18 9.01 23.90
CA THR A 642 -8.54 9.43 25.26
C THR A 642 -9.74 8.65 25.77
N PRO A 643 -9.68 7.98 26.94
CA PRO A 643 -10.84 7.30 27.51
C PRO A 643 -12.00 8.24 27.80
N TYR A 644 -13.24 7.79 27.56
CA TYR A 644 -14.43 8.54 27.96
C TYR A 644 -14.53 8.74 29.48
N TYR A 645 -14.03 7.77 30.26
CA TYR A 645 -13.98 7.81 31.72
C TYR A 645 -12.53 7.70 32.22
N PRO A 646 -11.81 8.83 32.43
CA PRO A 646 -10.39 8.82 32.79
C PRO A 646 -10.08 8.17 34.15
N GLY A 647 -11.04 8.14 35.06
CA GLY A 647 -10.89 7.52 36.38
C GLY A 647 -11.17 6.01 36.43
N ALA A 648 -11.49 5.38 35.29
CA ALA A 648 -11.72 3.94 35.24
C ALA A 648 -10.39 3.16 35.29
N GLU A 649 -10.27 2.23 36.24
CA GLU A 649 -9.08 1.39 36.40
C GLU A 649 -9.22 0.04 35.69
N ALA A 650 -8.07 -0.59 35.40
CA ALA A 650 -8.05 -1.93 34.82
C ALA A 650 -8.59 -2.98 35.80
N ALA A 651 -9.39 -3.91 35.31
CA ALA A 651 -9.94 -4.98 36.12
C ALA A 651 -8.87 -5.99 36.55
N ARG A 652 -8.97 -6.51 37.77
CA ARG A 652 -8.21 -7.67 38.24
C ARG A 652 -8.92 -8.96 37.81
N LEU A 653 -8.20 -9.84 37.12
CA LEU A 653 -8.74 -11.12 36.66
C LEU A 653 -8.48 -12.23 37.68
N ASP A 654 -9.53 -12.94 38.08
CA ASP A 654 -9.43 -14.16 38.88
C ASP A 654 -9.22 -15.35 37.94
N LEU A 655 -7.98 -15.84 37.92
CA LEU A 655 -7.57 -16.91 37.02
C LEU A 655 -7.70 -18.28 37.67
N GLY A 656 -8.06 -19.28 36.86
CA GLY A 656 -8.07 -20.69 37.23
C GLY A 656 -7.56 -21.56 36.09
N SER A 657 -7.28 -22.82 36.41
CA SER A 657 -6.85 -23.82 35.43
C SER A 657 -7.76 -25.04 35.51
N ALA A 658 -8.15 -25.59 34.37
CA ALA A 658 -8.93 -26.82 34.33
C ALA A 658 -8.50 -27.69 33.14
N THR A 659 -8.32 -28.99 33.39
CA THR A 659 -8.03 -29.96 32.34
C THR A 659 -9.27 -30.16 31.48
N ARG A 660 -9.10 -30.14 30.15
CA ARG A 660 -10.14 -30.39 29.15
C ARG A 660 -9.66 -31.43 28.14
N SER A 661 -10.62 -32.10 27.51
CA SER A 661 -10.32 -33.01 26.39
C SER A 661 -10.13 -32.23 25.09
N GLY A 662 -9.51 -32.86 24.08
CA GLY A 662 -9.27 -32.23 22.78
C GLY A 662 -10.53 -31.99 21.92
N LEU A 663 -11.70 -32.42 22.40
CA LEU A 663 -13.00 -32.28 21.72
C LEU A 663 -13.96 -31.37 22.49
N TRP A 664 -13.55 -30.84 23.64
CA TRP A 664 -14.40 -30.01 24.48
C TRP A 664 -14.55 -28.60 23.90
N SER A 665 -15.73 -28.02 24.05
CA SER A 665 -16.04 -26.63 23.72
C SER A 665 -16.97 -26.05 24.80
N PRO A 666 -16.71 -24.84 25.31
CA PRO A 666 -17.57 -24.21 26.30
C PRO A 666 -18.91 -23.72 25.73
N ALA A 667 -18.87 -23.07 24.56
CA ALA A 667 -20.01 -22.45 23.89
C ALA A 667 -19.67 -22.13 22.42
N PRO A 668 -20.68 -21.89 21.56
CA PRO A 668 -20.45 -21.31 20.22
C PRO A 668 -19.86 -19.90 20.28
N LEU A 669 -19.12 -19.51 19.24
CA LEU A 669 -18.63 -18.14 19.06
C LEU A 669 -19.74 -17.26 18.47
N ARG A 670 -19.95 -16.07 19.06
CA ARG A 670 -20.93 -15.10 18.56
C ARG A 670 -20.35 -14.36 17.34
N LEU A 671 -21.09 -14.38 16.22
CA LEU A 671 -20.90 -13.48 15.10
C LEU A 671 -21.73 -12.21 15.30
N SER A 672 -21.16 -11.05 14.97
CA SER A 672 -21.76 -9.71 15.10
C SER A 672 -22.75 -9.40 14.00
#